data_AF-A0A971UG75-F1
#
_entry.id   AF-A0A971UG75-F1
#
_cell.length_a   1.000
_cell.length_b   1.000
_cell.length_c   1.000
_cell.angle_alpha   90.00
_cell.angle_beta   90.00
_cell.angle_gamma   90.00
#
_symmetry.space_group_name_H-M   'P 1'
#
loop_
_entity.id
_entity.type
_entity.pdbx_description
1 polymer ?
#
loop_
_entity_poly.entity_id
_entity_poly.type
_entity_poly.pdbx_seq_one_letter_code
_entity_poly.pdbx_strand_id
1 'polypeptide(L)'
;MGCAMQAVSAKAWVAGLGLWDLGSGLRNPGVATSDDRFRATCVFPRAARIPPPALRLLLAGLLTLGLVAPAPAATLGLVSHVAVVSAAALGQRSLLDMDEEEETPLKPEAKSSKPPAAPAVKSEPGAARPETPPVTEKPASTPAVGVAESEEPPVGPVGKPAPPPGPVGVSKPSPPKPPPAKVSRAARDDEAEQMPVCDVVYCSLGERRASAARRVKLLSNLIRPPFASGREYEFLAVGSDGKGYHVIRPFGMWISTIRYYEELILQRAAQEFGVAEDELSAPGTIFTGLSDPQRTEAAERTVALLQTAIAEHDSAVERFLRIGPQWRELRDPLCQAWFNVTMSQITELFQQRQYPRATAACDRLLGHPALKIQDQLSVREMLEKMLLGPAGEAVERGEYAEARRLLDEFQRRYPLSPGERVAALRQRMTEIAKSLAERAVAENNPRLLDEAATVWPQLRGLDELRRQIVKAYPVLHCSSSVLPQGYSPLSAASALDRYAVSLIFESLVRWTHDPQAVPHYTPQLAEGRPVPLARGRRFCLPRCTWSESADGTPNHCTQEDVFWTAQLMAKLNPPGYPRAWEKLFAGVDTSQTNDPFLVSLMLKRDHWQPLSLMDFMILPKSSFPQGGDAQEVEAFNRQPLGTGPYRLAAVEPGRQIKLVANPYYRKSGLPKIREIVWHRLDDLEAHAEFLKGDLHLIFGVRPTQVVELRNQGKTVATLATPRICFLAPNHRVRALQEVNLRLALAHGIDRQRILNTSFRPGQAAQDHAPLGGPYPIRSWASNPSAAAYNPANAKSYAKLAQEALGGQLPKLRLIYPDRDPAVGQACSEMQRQWQALGIAVDLEAIDPVQFPRLVTGNHGFELAYWTHDYEDESYWIWPWFDPDDAGPHGSNFMGYVPPEELRTLFAKLIEQKQFTELRAATHKIHQYLADKAVIIPLWQLDTYIAVSPVLRDAKFDPFRLFDEIEHWSVAAD
;
A
#
# COMPACT_ATOMS: atom_id res chain seq x y z
N MET A 1 37.87 -39.81 -29.44
CA MET A 1 37.50 -41.22 -29.20
C MET A 1 36.00 -41.26 -28.90
N GLY A 2 35.21 -42.23 -29.36
CA GLY A 2 35.52 -43.40 -30.20
C GLY A 2 34.41 -44.47 -30.06
N CYS A 3 33.78 -44.86 -31.16
CA CYS A 3 32.50 -45.56 -31.26
C CYS A 3 32.27 -46.86 -30.44
N ALA A 4 31.07 -46.96 -29.85
CA ALA A 4 30.04 -48.02 -29.95
C ALA A 4 30.36 -49.54 -30.00
N MET A 5 29.64 -50.32 -29.17
CA MET A 5 28.85 -51.57 -29.44
C MET A 5 28.18 -51.99 -28.09
N GLN A 6 26.93 -52.47 -27.94
CA GLN A 6 26.17 -53.61 -28.53
C GLN A 6 26.71 -55.01 -28.11
N ALA A 7 25.90 -56.04 -27.74
CA ALA A 7 24.46 -56.15 -27.42
C ALA A 7 24.12 -57.55 -26.79
N VAL A 8 22.82 -57.85 -26.57
CA VAL A 8 22.19 -59.19 -26.28
C VAL A 8 22.32 -59.73 -24.83
N SER A 9 21.27 -59.90 -23.99
CA SER A 9 20.09 -60.83 -23.95
C SER A 9 20.41 -62.30 -23.57
N ALA A 10 19.62 -63.10 -22.83
CA ALA A 10 18.38 -62.97 -22.02
C ALA A 10 18.29 -64.23 -21.06
N LYS A 11 17.45 -64.39 -20.02
CA LYS A 11 15.97 -64.46 -19.95
C LYS A 11 15.49 -64.59 -18.48
N ALA A 12 14.30 -64.05 -18.15
CA ALA A 12 13.37 -64.55 -17.12
C ALA A 12 11.95 -63.98 -17.38
N TRP A 13 10.88 -64.71 -17.02
CA TRP A 13 9.48 -64.54 -17.49
C TRP A 13 8.52 -65.29 -16.53
N VAL A 14 7.19 -65.07 -16.40
CA VAL A 14 6.20 -64.04 -16.81
C VAL A 14 4.88 -64.38 -16.04
N ALA A 15 3.83 -63.58 -15.80
CA ALA A 15 3.45 -62.19 -16.09
C ALA A 15 2.84 -61.55 -14.78
N GLY A 16 1.80 -60.70 -14.72
CA GLY A 16 0.92 -60.08 -15.73
C GLY A 16 -0.07 -59.04 -15.15
N LEU A 17 -0.72 -58.29 -16.05
CA LEU A 17 -1.56 -57.10 -15.78
C LEU A 17 -3.00 -57.43 -15.31
N GLY A 18 -3.66 -56.47 -14.66
CA GLY A 18 -5.11 -56.50 -14.37
C GLY A 18 -5.67 -55.12 -13.97
N LEU A 19 -6.48 -54.54 -14.85
CA LEU A 19 -7.18 -53.24 -14.68
C LEU A 19 -8.68 -53.52 -14.46
N TRP A 20 -9.38 -52.77 -13.59
CA TRP A 20 -10.61 -51.98 -13.85
C TRP A 20 -11.45 -51.58 -12.62
N ASP A 21 -12.55 -50.88 -12.92
CA ASP A 21 -13.37 -49.97 -12.11
C ASP A 21 -14.64 -50.65 -11.51
N LEU A 22 -15.43 -49.86 -10.77
CA LEU A 22 -16.78 -50.10 -10.24
C LEU A 22 -16.93 -51.05 -9.05
N GLY A 23 -17.80 -50.67 -8.10
CA GLY A 23 -17.97 -51.36 -6.81
C GLY A 23 -19.26 -51.01 -6.07
N SER A 24 -20.36 -50.79 -6.77
CA SER A 24 -21.66 -50.48 -6.14
C SER A 24 -22.44 -51.74 -5.74
N GLY A 25 -22.60 -51.99 -4.44
CA GLY A 25 -23.80 -52.62 -3.90
C GLY A 25 -23.73 -54.08 -3.41
N LEU A 26 -24.07 -54.24 -2.12
CA LEU A 26 -24.92 -55.30 -1.55
C LEU A 26 -24.35 -56.69 -1.18
N ARG A 27 -24.59 -57.02 0.11
CA ARG A 27 -24.89 -58.34 0.73
C ARG A 27 -23.74 -59.24 1.24
N ASN A 28 -23.56 -59.17 2.56
CA ASN A 28 -23.34 -60.26 3.53
C ASN A 28 -24.17 -61.54 3.24
N PRO A 29 -23.89 -62.71 3.90
CA PRO A 29 -22.95 -63.00 5.00
C PRO A 29 -21.94 -64.15 4.67
N GLY A 30 -21.01 -64.61 5.53
CA GLY A 30 -20.62 -64.22 6.91
C GLY A 30 -19.93 -65.39 7.66
N VAL A 31 -19.93 -65.34 9.00
CA VAL A 31 -19.57 -66.43 9.97
C VAL A 31 -18.07 -66.72 10.26
N ALA A 32 -17.60 -66.12 11.37
CA ALA A 32 -16.68 -66.66 12.41
C ALA A 32 -15.21 -67.02 12.03
N THR A 33 -14.22 -67.15 12.94
CA THR A 33 -14.18 -67.27 14.43
C THR A 33 -12.98 -66.48 15.05
N SER A 34 -13.00 -66.27 16.38
CA SER A 34 -11.86 -65.91 17.30
C SER A 34 -10.93 -64.74 16.91
N ASP A 35 -10.75 -63.63 17.65
CA ASP A 35 -10.83 -63.32 19.10
C ASP A 35 -9.61 -63.80 19.94
N ASP A 36 -8.51 -63.03 19.92
CA ASP A 36 -7.59 -62.69 21.04
C ASP A 36 -6.31 -61.96 20.52
N ARG A 37 -5.54 -61.14 21.27
CA ARG A 37 -5.87 -60.14 22.31
C ARG A 37 -4.65 -59.22 22.58
N PHE A 38 -4.90 -57.91 22.66
CA PHE A 38 -4.27 -56.92 23.58
C PHE A 38 -2.74 -56.59 23.57
N ARG A 39 -2.49 -55.28 23.37
CA ARG A 39 -1.50 -54.37 24.03
C ARG A 39 0.01 -54.61 23.80
N ALA A 40 0.87 -53.63 23.46
CA ALA A 40 0.98 -52.17 23.70
C ALA A 40 1.60 -51.76 25.06
N THR A 41 2.79 -51.13 25.02
CA THR A 41 3.27 -50.08 25.96
C THR A 41 4.58 -49.44 25.46
N CYS A 42 4.90 -48.23 25.93
CA CYS A 42 6.09 -47.45 25.57
C CYS A 42 7.09 -47.35 26.74
N VAL A 43 8.41 -47.41 26.50
CA VAL A 43 9.46 -47.01 27.47
C VAL A 43 10.69 -46.43 26.76
N PHE A 44 11.27 -45.36 27.33
CA PHE A 44 12.60 -44.79 27.00
C PHE A 44 13.64 -45.21 28.07
N PRO A 45 14.92 -45.41 27.68
CA PRO A 45 16.04 -45.04 28.57
C PRO A 45 17.19 -44.27 27.87
N ARG A 46 18.24 -43.95 28.64
CA ARG A 46 19.28 -42.93 28.34
C ARG A 46 20.67 -43.50 27.99
N ALA A 47 21.38 -42.75 27.15
CA ALA A 47 22.81 -42.36 27.20
C ALA A 47 23.96 -43.41 27.29
N ALA A 48 24.98 -43.19 26.44
CA ALA A 48 26.34 -43.73 26.54
C ALA A 48 27.39 -42.63 26.16
N ARG A 49 28.70 -42.90 26.28
CA ARG A 49 29.79 -41.88 26.28
C ARG A 49 30.70 -41.89 25.04
N ILE A 50 31.44 -40.78 24.88
CA ILE A 50 32.49 -40.45 23.87
C ILE A 50 33.86 -40.50 24.59
N PRO A 51 34.99 -41.03 24.04
CA PRO A 51 35.90 -40.26 23.14
C PRO A 51 36.69 -41.12 22.08
N PRO A 52 37.94 -40.80 21.66
CA PRO A 52 38.31 -40.46 20.27
C PRO A 52 39.12 -41.57 19.53
N PRO A 53 39.54 -41.43 18.23
CA PRO A 53 39.57 -40.22 17.39
C PRO A 53 38.99 -40.35 15.95
N ALA A 54 38.11 -39.43 15.56
CA ALA A 54 37.63 -39.30 14.17
C ALA A 54 37.41 -37.84 13.69
N LEU A 55 37.98 -36.84 14.38
CA LEU A 55 37.76 -35.42 14.08
C LEU A 55 38.80 -34.84 13.11
N ARG A 56 38.88 -35.38 11.88
CA ARG A 56 39.78 -34.83 10.83
C ARG A 56 39.29 -34.91 9.38
N LEU A 57 38.06 -35.39 9.13
CA LEU A 57 37.51 -35.57 7.77
C LEU A 57 36.10 -34.96 7.55
N LEU A 58 35.68 -34.02 8.41
CA LEU A 58 34.36 -33.36 8.31
C LEU A 58 34.43 -31.81 8.43
N LEU A 59 35.57 -31.23 8.05
CA LEU A 59 35.83 -29.77 8.06
C LEU A 59 36.50 -29.26 6.78
N ALA A 60 36.26 -29.93 5.65
CA ALA A 60 36.81 -29.59 4.33
C ALA A 60 35.73 -29.41 3.24
N GLY A 61 34.43 -29.41 3.60
CA GLY A 61 33.29 -29.38 2.66
C GLY A 61 32.30 -28.24 2.85
N LEU A 62 32.57 -27.29 3.76
CA LEU A 62 31.65 -26.18 4.13
C LEU A 62 32.35 -24.82 4.08
N LEU A 63 33.12 -24.57 3.02
CA LEU A 63 33.83 -23.30 2.78
C LEU A 63 33.72 -22.81 1.32
N THR A 64 32.74 -23.30 0.57
CA THR A 64 32.52 -23.00 -0.87
C THR A 64 31.12 -22.45 -1.19
N LEU A 65 30.26 -22.23 -0.19
CA LEU A 65 28.93 -21.63 -0.33
C LEU A 65 28.73 -20.52 0.71
N GLY A 66 29.27 -19.33 0.42
CA GLY A 66 29.24 -18.19 1.32
C GLY A 66 27.90 -17.44 1.30
N LEU A 67 27.07 -17.65 2.33
CA LEU A 67 25.88 -16.85 2.63
C LEU A 67 25.83 -16.53 4.13
N VAL A 68 25.13 -15.43 4.46
CA VAL A 68 25.00 -14.80 5.78
C VAL A 68 26.25 -14.03 6.25
N ALA A 69 26.07 -12.73 6.48
CA ALA A 69 27.03 -11.84 7.14
C ALA A 69 26.43 -11.32 8.47
N PRO A 70 27.24 -11.08 9.52
CA PRO A 70 26.77 -10.53 10.79
C PRO A 70 26.77 -9.00 10.82
N ALA A 71 25.91 -8.43 11.68
CA ALA A 71 25.83 -7.00 11.99
C ALA A 71 26.98 -6.55 12.95
N PRO A 72 27.23 -5.23 13.13
CA PRO A 72 28.57 -4.73 13.43
C PRO A 72 28.94 -4.59 14.91
N ALA A 73 30.25 -4.59 15.16
CA ALA A 73 30.88 -4.03 16.36
C ALA A 73 31.94 -3.00 15.93
N ALA A 74 32.09 -1.91 16.67
CA ALA A 74 32.92 -0.77 16.29
C ALA A 74 34.15 -0.60 17.19
N THR A 75 35.29 -0.20 16.62
CA THR A 75 36.25 0.76 17.22
C THR A 75 37.30 1.22 16.20
N LEU A 76 37.78 2.46 16.38
CA LEU A 76 39.15 2.99 16.11
C LEU A 76 39.93 2.42 14.89
N GLY A 77 40.34 3.17 13.87
CA GLY A 77 40.38 4.63 13.68
C GLY A 77 41.81 5.19 13.66
N LEU A 78 42.29 5.61 12.49
CA LEU A 78 43.53 6.40 12.32
C LEU A 78 43.50 7.18 11.00
N VAL A 79 44.22 8.30 10.93
CA VAL A 79 44.18 9.28 9.84
C VAL A 79 45.46 9.21 9.00
N SER A 80 45.32 9.34 7.68
CA SER A 80 46.37 9.87 6.79
C SER A 80 45.74 10.47 5.52
N HIS A 81 46.10 11.71 5.18
CA HIS A 81 45.91 12.25 3.83
C HIS A 81 47.08 11.83 2.93
N VAL A 82 46.82 11.64 1.64
CA VAL A 82 47.62 12.19 0.51
C VAL A 82 46.70 12.17 -0.72
N ALA A 83 46.83 13.19 -1.59
CA ALA A 83 46.23 13.21 -2.92
C ALA A 83 47.34 13.39 -3.96
N VAL A 84 47.16 12.89 -5.19
CA VAL A 84 47.63 13.49 -6.47
C VAL A 84 47.38 12.54 -7.68
N VAL A 85 46.50 12.99 -8.57
CA VAL A 85 46.58 13.05 -10.05
C VAL A 85 47.37 11.98 -10.86
N SER A 86 46.60 11.27 -11.71
CA SER A 86 46.91 10.77 -13.08
C SER A 86 47.95 9.66 -13.40
N ALA A 87 47.40 8.62 -14.05
CA ALA A 87 47.80 8.02 -15.33
C ALA A 87 49.15 7.29 -15.51
N ALA A 88 49.04 5.96 -15.71
CA ALA A 88 49.88 5.15 -16.61
C ALA A 88 49.04 3.98 -17.16
N ALA A 89 49.51 3.30 -18.23
CA ALA A 89 48.79 2.22 -18.92
C ALA A 89 49.59 0.89 -18.94
N LEU A 90 49.03 -0.12 -19.63
CA LEU A 90 49.51 -1.52 -19.76
C LEU A 90 49.15 -2.42 -18.56
N GLY A 91 48.66 -3.65 -18.74
CA GLY A 91 48.32 -4.35 -20.00
C GLY A 91 48.00 -5.83 -19.77
N GLN A 92 47.92 -6.61 -20.87
CA GLN A 92 47.54 -8.04 -20.94
C GLN A 92 46.02 -8.32 -20.76
N ARG A 93 45.42 -9.31 -21.45
CA ARG A 93 45.88 -10.12 -22.60
C ARG A 93 44.65 -10.59 -23.39
N SER A 94 44.75 -10.64 -24.73
CA SER A 94 43.80 -11.39 -25.57
C SER A 94 44.27 -12.83 -25.72
N LEU A 95 43.33 -13.75 -25.95
CA LEU A 95 43.56 -15.11 -26.43
C LEU A 95 42.40 -15.49 -27.37
N LEU A 96 42.67 -15.45 -28.67
CA LEU A 96 41.82 -15.94 -29.75
C LEU A 96 42.74 -16.50 -30.84
N ASP A 97 42.62 -17.80 -31.07
CA ASP A 97 43.36 -18.67 -32.01
C ASP A 97 42.53 -19.97 -32.07
N MET A 98 42.26 -20.65 -33.20
CA MET A 98 42.43 -20.30 -34.63
C MET A 98 41.07 -20.55 -35.35
N ASP A 99 40.86 -20.68 -36.67
CA ASP A 99 41.66 -21.30 -37.76
C ASP A 99 41.85 -20.36 -38.97
N GLU A 100 42.93 -20.56 -39.73
CA GLU A 100 43.25 -19.91 -41.01
C GLU A 100 43.20 -20.94 -42.16
N GLU A 101 42.85 -20.48 -43.38
CA GLU A 101 43.25 -21.04 -44.69
C GLU A 101 42.82 -20.04 -45.79
N GLU A 102 43.55 -19.77 -46.88
CA GLU A 102 45.01 -19.69 -47.11
C GLU A 102 45.22 -18.84 -48.39
N GLU A 103 46.21 -17.94 -48.46
CA GLU A 103 47.05 -17.66 -49.65
C GLU A 103 48.15 -16.60 -49.36
N THR A 104 49.20 -16.57 -50.18
CA THR A 104 50.53 -16.04 -49.78
C THR A 104 50.99 -14.76 -50.53
N PRO A 105 52.00 -14.01 -49.99
CA PRO A 105 52.12 -12.57 -50.24
C PRO A 105 53.26 -12.14 -51.19
N LEU A 106 53.22 -10.86 -51.58
CA LEU A 106 54.38 -10.08 -52.07
C LEU A 106 54.72 -8.92 -51.12
N LYS A 107 55.97 -8.44 -51.17
CA LYS A 107 56.64 -7.66 -50.10
C LYS A 107 57.39 -6.43 -50.68
N PRO A 108 58.13 -5.60 -49.90
CA PRO A 108 57.70 -4.22 -49.65
C PRO A 108 58.74 -3.15 -50.11
N GLU A 109 58.44 -1.85 -49.89
CA GLU A 109 59.51 -0.88 -49.59
C GLU A 109 59.05 0.31 -48.71
N ALA A 110 59.96 1.24 -48.41
CA ALA A 110 60.08 1.83 -47.06
C ALA A 110 60.64 3.28 -46.99
N LYS A 111 60.87 3.76 -45.75
CA LYS A 111 61.47 5.06 -45.30
C LYS A 111 60.46 6.24 -45.26
N SER A 112 60.48 7.25 -44.37
CA SER A 112 61.31 7.71 -43.21
C SER A 112 61.89 9.12 -43.41
N SER A 113 61.50 10.10 -42.59
CA SER A 113 62.31 11.28 -42.18
C SER A 113 61.64 12.09 -41.04
N LYS A 114 62.33 13.11 -40.49
CA LYS A 114 62.00 13.84 -39.23
C LYS A 114 62.20 15.39 -39.37
N PRO A 115 61.80 16.22 -38.37
CA PRO A 115 61.68 17.69 -38.51
C PRO A 115 62.81 18.52 -37.83
N PRO A 116 62.81 19.84 -38.08
CA PRO A 116 63.10 20.93 -37.10
C PRO A 116 61.94 21.96 -37.03
N ALA A 117 61.82 22.96 -36.14
CA ALA A 117 62.34 23.24 -34.78
C ALA A 117 61.50 24.42 -34.16
N ALA A 118 61.87 24.97 -32.99
CA ALA A 118 61.24 26.13 -32.34
C ALA A 118 62.19 27.36 -32.23
N PRO A 119 61.70 28.54 -31.80
CA PRO A 119 62.18 29.11 -30.51
C PRO A 119 61.12 29.90 -29.71
N ALA A 120 61.48 30.45 -28.53
CA ALA A 120 60.59 31.19 -27.62
C ALA A 120 61.29 32.35 -26.86
N VAL A 121 60.53 33.38 -26.43
CA VAL A 121 60.97 34.52 -25.58
C VAL A 121 59.87 34.92 -24.57
N LYS A 122 60.22 35.67 -23.51
CA LYS A 122 59.44 35.96 -22.27
C LYS A 122 58.68 37.31 -22.31
N SER A 123 57.64 37.50 -21.47
CA SER A 123 57.59 38.49 -20.35
C SER A 123 56.17 38.86 -19.85
N GLU A 124 56.08 39.19 -18.55
CA GLU A 124 55.02 39.92 -17.83
C GLU A 124 55.62 41.24 -17.27
N PRO A 125 54.94 42.18 -16.56
CA PRO A 125 53.53 42.22 -16.10
C PRO A 125 52.78 43.56 -16.36
N GLY A 126 51.53 43.68 -15.90
CA GLY A 126 50.78 44.94 -15.82
C GLY A 126 49.40 44.77 -15.14
N ALA A 127 48.91 45.78 -14.40
CA ALA A 127 47.72 45.64 -13.53
C ALA A 127 46.75 46.82 -13.60
N ALA A 128 45.45 46.56 -13.34
CA ALA A 128 44.43 47.55 -13.00
C ALA A 128 43.28 46.95 -12.15
N ARG A 129 42.70 47.78 -11.28
CA ARG A 129 41.44 47.60 -10.51
C ARG A 129 40.30 48.39 -11.23
N PRO A 130 38.99 48.37 -10.84
CA PRO A 130 38.41 48.07 -9.52
C PRO A 130 37.11 47.18 -9.60
N GLU A 131 36.16 47.06 -8.65
CA GLU A 131 35.97 47.65 -7.30
C GLU A 131 35.14 46.73 -6.36
N THR A 132 34.97 47.21 -5.12
CA THR A 132 34.14 46.78 -3.97
C THR A 132 32.77 47.52 -3.93
N PRO A 133 31.93 47.45 -2.86
CA PRO A 133 31.44 46.34 -2.02
C PRO A 133 29.88 46.29 -1.86
N PRO A 134 29.29 45.31 -1.14
CA PRO A 134 27.92 45.34 -0.61
C PRO A 134 27.84 45.87 0.84
N VAL A 135 26.64 46.24 1.38
CA VAL A 135 26.24 46.17 2.83
C VAL A 135 24.81 46.73 3.11
N THR A 136 23.94 45.92 3.76
CA THR A 136 22.79 46.23 4.70
C THR A 136 21.71 47.30 4.37
N GLU A 137 20.49 47.38 4.97
CA GLU A 137 19.69 46.57 5.91
C GLU A 137 18.19 46.97 5.84
N LYS A 138 17.26 46.07 6.25
CA LYS A 138 15.87 46.39 6.71
C LYS A 138 14.93 47.02 5.64
N PRO A 139 13.61 47.28 5.89
CA PRO A 139 12.86 47.21 7.16
C PRO A 139 11.49 46.49 7.16
N ALA A 140 10.93 46.40 8.38
CA ALA A 140 9.52 46.54 8.77
C ALA A 140 8.40 45.71 8.09
N SER A 141 7.79 44.84 8.90
CA SER A 141 6.39 44.42 8.78
C SER A 141 5.49 45.23 9.74
N THR A 142 4.37 45.76 9.22
CA THR A 142 3.07 46.06 9.90
C THR A 142 2.97 46.84 11.23
N PRO A 143 2.08 47.86 11.32
CA PRO A 143 1.29 48.13 12.54
C PRO A 143 0.17 47.06 12.69
N ALA A 144 -0.12 46.54 13.90
CA ALA A 144 -1.16 46.99 14.86
C ALA A 144 -2.58 47.09 14.23
N VAL A 145 -3.66 46.55 14.81
CA VAL A 145 -4.09 46.35 16.23
C VAL A 145 -4.60 44.88 16.40
N GLY A 146 -4.54 44.13 17.52
CA GLY A 146 -4.75 44.38 18.96
C GLY A 146 -6.20 43.98 19.36
N VAL A 147 -6.58 43.42 20.52
CA VAL A 147 -5.97 42.97 21.82
C VAL A 147 -6.91 41.81 22.30
N ALA A 148 -6.61 40.77 23.10
CA ALA A 148 -5.86 40.56 24.36
C ALA A 148 -5.24 39.12 24.41
N GLU A 149 -4.48 38.58 25.39
CA GLU A 149 -4.49 38.47 26.89
C GLU A 149 -5.49 37.43 27.47
N SER A 150 -5.18 36.58 28.47
CA SER A 150 -3.95 36.21 29.25
C SER A 150 -4.29 34.98 30.17
N GLU A 151 -3.43 34.21 30.86
CA GLU A 151 -1.97 34.12 31.06
C GLU A 151 -1.53 32.67 31.49
N GLU A 152 -0.31 32.49 32.04
CA GLU A 152 0.35 31.23 32.50
C GLU A 152 1.29 31.55 33.72
N PRO A 153 2.20 30.68 34.24
CA PRO A 153 2.31 29.22 34.23
C PRO A 153 2.09 28.64 35.67
N PRO A 154 3.07 28.49 36.63
CA PRO A 154 4.52 28.09 36.64
C PRO A 154 4.70 26.53 36.53
N VAL A 155 5.86 25.83 36.47
CA VAL A 155 7.28 25.92 36.96
C VAL A 155 7.47 25.60 38.47
N GLY A 156 8.40 24.76 38.98
CA GLY A 156 9.47 23.87 38.46
C GLY A 156 10.35 23.39 39.65
N PRO A 157 11.59 22.81 39.51
CA PRO A 157 12.22 22.18 38.32
C PRO A 157 13.19 20.96 38.62
N VAL A 158 13.85 20.41 37.57
CA VAL A 158 15.12 19.60 37.54
C VAL A 158 15.27 18.22 38.26
N GLY A 159 15.77 17.19 37.53
CA GLY A 159 16.59 16.09 38.13
C GLY A 159 16.66 14.72 37.40
N LYS A 160 17.81 14.38 36.76
CA LYS A 160 18.26 13.02 36.29
C LYS A 160 19.81 13.04 36.16
N PRO A 161 20.58 11.96 36.46
CA PRO A 161 20.67 10.72 35.65
C PRO A 161 20.82 9.40 36.49
N ALA A 162 21.37 8.32 35.90
CA ALA A 162 21.45 6.92 36.42
C ALA A 162 22.83 6.27 36.04
N PRO A 163 23.10 4.92 36.06
CA PRO A 163 22.43 3.76 36.66
C PRO A 163 23.34 2.87 37.61
N PRO A 164 23.71 1.57 37.36
CA PRO A 164 23.37 0.44 38.27
C PRO A 164 24.59 -0.31 38.91
N PRO A 165 24.37 -1.33 39.78
CA PRO A 165 24.45 -2.74 39.32
C PRO A 165 23.50 -3.75 40.05
N GLY A 166 23.48 -5.02 39.60
CA GLY A 166 22.96 -6.20 40.35
C GLY A 166 24.11 -7.11 40.84
N PRO A 167 23.92 -8.44 41.08
CA PRO A 167 22.72 -9.30 40.94
C PRO A 167 22.50 -10.30 42.13
N VAL A 168 21.69 -11.37 41.91
CA VAL A 168 21.59 -12.65 42.68
C VAL A 168 20.78 -12.72 44.01
N GLY A 169 19.52 -13.19 43.91
CA GLY A 169 19.12 -14.57 44.33
C GLY A 169 18.83 -14.97 45.80
N VAL A 170 17.83 -15.88 45.94
CA VAL A 170 17.63 -16.90 47.02
C VAL A 170 16.86 -16.52 48.33
N SER A 171 15.53 -16.43 48.21
CA SER A 171 14.46 -17.03 49.06
C SER A 171 14.41 -17.00 50.63
N LYS A 172 13.17 -16.75 51.13
CA LYS A 172 12.58 -17.02 52.49
C LYS A 172 13.07 -16.15 53.68
N PRO A 173 12.29 -16.05 54.79
CA PRO A 173 10.84 -16.29 55.00
C PRO A 173 10.08 -15.05 55.54
N SER A 174 8.76 -15.14 55.71
CA SER A 174 7.95 -14.08 56.34
C SER A 174 8.19 -13.98 57.87
N PRO A 175 8.27 -12.77 58.46
CA PRO A 175 8.36 -12.59 59.91
C PRO A 175 7.01 -12.86 60.62
N PRO A 176 7.02 -13.31 61.90
CA PRO A 176 5.80 -13.66 62.63
C PRO A 176 5.04 -12.44 63.19
N LYS A 177 3.75 -12.63 63.48
CA LYS A 177 2.93 -11.64 64.20
C LYS A 177 3.46 -11.39 65.63
N PRO A 178 3.42 -10.15 66.14
CA PRO A 178 3.66 -9.89 67.56
C PRO A 178 2.54 -10.51 68.43
N PRO A 179 2.84 -10.94 69.67
CA PRO A 179 1.86 -11.53 70.57
C PRO A 179 0.92 -10.48 71.20
N PRO A 180 -0.31 -10.85 71.59
CA PRO A 180 -1.23 -9.93 72.26
C PRO A 180 -0.74 -9.57 73.66
N ALA A 181 -0.80 -8.28 74.00
CA ALA A 181 -0.45 -7.79 75.33
C ALA A 181 -1.49 -8.25 76.37
N LYS A 182 -1.00 -8.68 77.54
CA LYS A 182 -1.84 -8.92 78.72
C LYS A 182 -2.02 -7.60 79.48
N VAL A 183 -3.26 -7.25 79.81
CA VAL A 183 -3.59 -6.22 80.81
C VAL A 183 -4.30 -6.91 82.00
N SER A 184 -4.08 -6.38 83.20
CA SER A 184 -4.43 -7.02 84.48
C SER A 184 -5.89 -6.86 84.89
N ARG A 185 -6.30 -7.66 85.88
CA ARG A 185 -7.68 -7.77 86.39
C ARG A 185 -7.76 -7.28 87.85
N ALA A 186 -7.99 -5.98 88.06
CA ALA A 186 -8.34 -5.39 89.35
C ALA A 186 -8.99 -4.01 89.13
N ALA A 187 -10.04 -3.69 89.91
CA ALA A 187 -10.88 -2.48 89.83
C ALA A 187 -11.65 -2.28 88.49
N ARG A 188 -12.95 -1.91 88.43
CA ARG A 188 -13.97 -1.59 89.46
C ARG A 188 -13.54 -0.50 90.45
N ASP A 189 -13.86 0.78 90.25
CA ASP A 189 -15.21 1.29 89.96
C ASP A 189 -15.20 2.49 88.97
N ASP A 190 -16.20 3.37 89.06
CA ASP A 190 -16.44 4.61 88.28
C ASP A 190 -16.68 4.48 86.75
N GLU A 191 -17.91 4.11 86.37
CA GLU A 191 -18.46 4.40 85.03
C GLU A 191 -18.87 5.89 84.91
N ALA A 192 -18.25 6.64 84.00
CA ALA A 192 -18.77 7.92 83.53
C ALA A 192 -18.42 8.20 82.05
N GLU A 193 -19.38 8.76 81.32
CA GLU A 193 -19.22 9.52 80.06
C GLU A 193 -18.49 8.89 78.86
N GLN A 194 -19.24 8.10 78.07
CA GLN A 194 -19.50 8.44 76.65
C GLN A 194 -20.64 7.57 76.07
N MET A 195 -21.86 8.12 76.05
CA MET A 195 -23.09 7.42 75.59
C MET A 195 -23.49 7.80 74.15
N PRO A 196 -23.97 6.84 73.33
CA PRO A 196 -24.72 7.15 72.11
C PRO A 196 -26.08 7.77 72.44
N VAL A 197 -26.70 8.43 71.45
CA VAL A 197 -27.89 9.26 71.66
C VAL A 197 -29.11 8.65 70.95
N CYS A 198 -30.13 8.26 71.72
CA CYS A 198 -31.49 8.13 71.20
C CYS A 198 -32.10 9.54 71.11
N ASP A 199 -32.35 10.02 69.88
CA ASP A 199 -32.55 11.44 69.60
C ASP A 199 -34.04 11.86 69.51
N VAL A 200 -34.97 10.90 69.49
CA VAL A 200 -36.43 11.15 69.57
C VAL A 200 -37.15 9.97 70.24
N VAL A 201 -38.12 10.26 71.10
CA VAL A 201 -39.15 9.30 71.55
C VAL A 201 -40.49 10.03 71.49
N TYR A 202 -41.46 9.50 70.76
CA TYR A 202 -42.81 10.08 70.66
C TYR A 202 -43.74 9.42 71.67
N CYS A 203 -44.23 10.19 72.64
CA CYS A 203 -45.25 9.76 73.60
C CYS A 203 -46.50 10.64 73.46
N SER A 204 -47.68 10.03 73.40
CA SER A 204 -48.96 10.73 73.51
C SER A 204 -49.41 10.77 74.97
N LEU A 205 -49.73 11.98 75.47
CA LEU A 205 -50.35 12.14 76.79
C LEU A 205 -51.86 11.95 76.66
N GLY A 206 -52.38 10.94 77.33
CA GLY A 206 -53.79 10.55 77.28
C GLY A 206 -54.69 11.40 78.18
N GLU A 207 -54.84 12.69 77.92
CA GLU A 207 -56.10 13.41 78.23
C GLU A 207 -56.29 14.72 77.44
N ARG A 208 -57.46 15.35 77.58
CA ARG A 208 -58.06 16.22 76.55
C ARG A 208 -57.48 17.65 76.43
N ARG A 209 -56.28 17.83 75.86
CA ARG A 209 -55.93 18.93 74.90
C ARG A 209 -54.46 18.88 74.44
N ALA A 210 -54.25 19.16 73.14
CA ALA A 210 -52.98 19.51 72.50
C ALA A 210 -51.77 18.56 72.73
N SER A 211 -51.67 17.52 71.88
CA SER A 211 -50.49 16.65 71.79
C SER A 211 -49.31 17.36 71.09
N ALA A 212 -48.40 17.95 71.87
CA ALA A 212 -47.13 18.51 71.36
C ALA A 212 -46.02 17.46 71.44
N ALA A 213 -45.45 17.06 70.30
CA ALA A 213 -44.27 16.19 70.26
C ALA A 213 -43.05 16.90 70.85
N ARG A 214 -42.23 16.18 71.62
CA ARG A 214 -40.96 16.67 72.19
C ARG A 214 -39.85 15.67 71.90
N ARG A 215 -38.66 16.16 71.51
CA ARG A 215 -37.44 15.35 71.59
C ARG A 215 -37.11 15.10 73.06
N VAL A 216 -36.68 13.87 73.36
CA VAL A 216 -36.24 13.44 74.69
C VAL A 216 -34.98 12.63 74.51
N LYS A 217 -33.91 13.01 75.21
CA LYS A 217 -32.64 12.30 75.23
C LYS A 217 -32.63 11.33 76.41
N LEU A 218 -32.52 10.03 76.11
CA LEU A 218 -32.48 8.97 77.12
C LEU A 218 -31.05 8.76 77.65
N LEU A 219 -30.93 8.63 78.97
CA LEU A 219 -29.68 8.28 79.66
C LEU A 219 -29.84 6.93 80.38
N SER A 220 -29.60 5.82 79.68
CA SER A 220 -29.48 4.50 80.33
C SER A 220 -28.66 3.50 79.52
N ASN A 221 -27.82 2.71 80.20
CA ASN A 221 -27.02 1.63 79.62
C ASN A 221 -27.83 0.32 79.41
N LEU A 222 -29.17 0.40 79.43
CA LEU A 222 -30.10 -0.74 79.45
C LEU A 222 -30.94 -0.92 78.18
N ILE A 223 -30.61 -0.21 77.10
CA ILE A 223 -31.27 -0.37 75.80
C ILE A 223 -30.81 -1.67 75.14
N ARG A 224 -31.60 -2.74 75.34
CA ARG A 224 -31.58 -3.96 74.53
C ARG A 224 -32.90 -4.09 73.78
N PRO A 225 -32.89 -4.26 72.45
CA PRO A 225 -34.11 -4.65 71.73
C PRO A 225 -34.62 -6.04 72.19
N PRO A 226 -35.89 -6.37 71.91
CA PRO A 226 -36.95 -5.47 71.45
C PRO A 226 -37.71 -4.91 72.66
N PHE A 227 -37.90 -3.58 72.71
CA PHE A 227 -38.96 -3.03 73.56
C PHE A 227 -40.33 -3.42 73.00
N ALA A 228 -41.27 -3.77 73.89
CA ALA A 228 -42.67 -3.98 73.53
C ALA A 228 -43.49 -2.69 73.77
N SER A 229 -44.28 -2.28 72.78
CA SER A 229 -45.28 -1.21 72.90
C SER A 229 -46.36 -1.54 73.93
N GLY A 230 -46.88 -0.54 74.63
CA GLY A 230 -47.95 -0.71 75.62
C GLY A 230 -47.50 -1.22 77.00
N ARG A 231 -46.20 -1.21 77.30
CA ARG A 231 -45.66 -1.38 78.67
C ARG A 231 -45.23 -0.04 79.25
N GLU A 232 -45.38 0.11 80.56
CA GLU A 232 -44.63 1.11 81.32
C GLU A 232 -43.15 0.71 81.41
N TYR A 233 -42.29 1.71 81.37
CA TYR A 233 -40.84 1.60 81.54
C TYR A 233 -40.37 2.86 82.26
N GLU A 234 -39.46 2.74 83.24
CA GLU A 234 -38.85 3.93 83.85
C GLU A 234 -37.77 4.51 82.92
N PHE A 235 -37.86 5.81 82.65
CA PHE A 235 -36.87 6.56 81.88
C PHE A 235 -36.36 7.75 82.68
N LEU A 236 -35.05 8.02 82.62
CA LEU A 236 -34.57 9.39 82.80
C LEU A 236 -34.75 10.14 81.48
N ALA A 237 -35.83 10.91 81.42
CA ALA A 237 -36.05 11.90 80.38
C ALA A 237 -35.44 13.23 80.83
N VAL A 238 -34.54 13.81 80.03
CA VAL A 238 -34.03 15.17 80.30
C VAL A 238 -34.64 16.16 79.30
N GLY A 239 -35.32 17.17 79.84
CA GLY A 239 -35.80 18.32 79.06
C GLY A 239 -34.67 19.31 78.78
N SER A 240 -34.75 20.01 77.65
CA SER A 240 -33.81 21.07 77.24
C SER A 240 -34.53 22.42 77.07
N ASP A 241 -35.04 22.96 78.18
CA ASP A 241 -35.66 24.29 78.27
C ASP A 241 -34.66 25.42 78.56
N GLY A 242 -33.38 25.18 78.26
CA GLY A 242 -32.33 26.22 78.21
C GLY A 242 -31.81 26.71 79.55
N LYS A 243 -32.23 26.12 80.68
CA LYS A 243 -31.83 26.58 82.04
C LYS A 243 -31.23 25.51 82.95
N GLY A 244 -31.23 24.24 82.55
CA GLY A 244 -30.58 23.17 83.30
C GLY A 244 -30.98 21.77 82.83
N TYR A 245 -30.24 20.75 83.26
CA TYR A 245 -30.60 19.35 83.04
C TYR A 245 -31.55 18.88 84.14
N HIS A 246 -32.86 18.98 83.91
CA HIS A 246 -33.87 18.51 84.87
C HIS A 246 -34.24 17.05 84.63
N VAL A 247 -34.03 16.21 85.63
CA VAL A 247 -34.46 14.79 85.61
C VAL A 247 -35.97 14.71 85.75
N ILE A 248 -36.65 14.48 84.64
CA ILE A 248 -38.07 14.11 84.65
C ILE A 248 -38.13 12.62 84.97
N ARG A 249 -38.78 12.26 86.08
CA ARG A 249 -39.27 10.89 86.35
C ARG A 249 -40.72 10.80 85.90
N PRO A 250 -41.05 10.20 84.76
CA PRO A 250 -42.38 10.26 84.20
C PRO A 250 -43.25 9.09 84.70
N PHE A 251 -43.73 9.18 85.94
CA PHE A 251 -44.78 8.27 86.43
C PHE A 251 -46.02 8.36 85.53
N GLY A 252 -46.48 7.22 85.01
CA GLY A 252 -47.66 7.13 84.14
C GLY A 252 -47.46 7.55 82.67
N MET A 253 -46.21 7.69 82.18
CA MET A 253 -45.99 7.82 80.72
C MET A 253 -45.92 6.45 80.04
N TRP A 254 -46.92 6.19 79.19
CA TRP A 254 -47.02 4.99 78.39
C TRP A 254 -46.30 5.19 77.05
N ILE A 255 -45.41 4.27 76.67
CA ILE A 255 -44.90 4.22 75.31
C ILE A 255 -45.91 3.49 74.43
N SER A 256 -46.61 4.27 73.60
CA SER A 256 -47.53 3.77 72.58
C SER A 256 -46.78 3.08 71.43
N THR A 257 -45.62 3.62 71.03
CA THR A 257 -44.85 3.15 69.87
C THR A 257 -43.37 3.46 70.05
N ILE A 258 -42.50 2.53 69.65
CA ILE A 258 -41.07 2.79 69.42
C ILE A 258 -40.80 2.68 67.92
N ARG A 259 -39.88 3.53 67.46
CA ARG A 259 -39.27 3.44 66.14
C ARG A 259 -37.76 3.52 66.29
N TYR A 260 -37.05 2.58 65.67
CA TYR A 260 -35.58 2.59 65.62
C TYR A 260 -35.11 3.57 64.55
N TYR A 261 -33.84 3.99 64.64
CA TYR A 261 -33.25 4.92 63.65
C TYR A 261 -33.31 4.34 62.24
N GLU A 262 -33.11 3.03 62.14
CA GLU A 262 -33.13 2.24 60.92
C GLU A 262 -34.50 2.32 60.23
N GLU A 263 -35.59 2.16 61.01
CA GLU A 263 -36.96 2.25 60.52
C GLU A 263 -37.31 3.67 60.08
N LEU A 264 -36.84 4.70 60.83
CA LEU A 264 -37.06 6.10 60.48
C LEU A 264 -36.31 6.51 59.20
N ILE A 265 -35.11 5.99 58.98
CA ILE A 265 -34.37 6.21 57.73
C ILE A 265 -35.01 5.44 56.57
N LEU A 266 -35.45 4.20 56.78
CA LEU A 266 -36.13 3.42 55.74
C LEU A 266 -37.47 4.08 55.32
N GLN A 267 -38.26 4.54 56.29
CA GLN A 267 -39.44 5.36 56.07
C GLN A 267 -39.13 6.65 55.31
N ARG A 268 -38.03 7.32 55.65
CA ARG A 268 -37.62 8.55 54.95
C ARG A 268 -37.19 8.26 53.51
N ALA A 269 -36.43 7.19 53.27
CA ALA A 269 -36.03 6.73 51.95
C ALA A 269 -37.24 6.36 51.08
N ALA A 270 -38.22 5.64 51.64
CA ALA A 270 -39.45 5.29 50.95
C ALA A 270 -40.29 6.53 50.57
N GLN A 271 -40.41 7.50 51.48
CA GLN A 271 -41.07 8.79 51.21
C GLN A 271 -40.35 9.62 50.14
N GLU A 272 -39.02 9.69 50.17
CA GLU A 272 -38.21 10.47 49.22
C GLU A 272 -38.17 9.82 47.83
N PHE A 273 -38.29 8.49 47.76
CA PHE A 273 -38.38 7.72 46.51
C PHE A 273 -39.83 7.56 46.00
N GLY A 274 -40.84 7.82 46.84
CA GLY A 274 -42.27 7.81 46.47
C GLY A 274 -42.94 6.43 46.44
N VAL A 275 -42.47 5.49 47.27
CA VAL A 275 -42.93 4.08 47.32
C VAL A 275 -43.24 3.63 48.76
N ALA A 276 -43.76 2.42 48.95
CA ALA A 276 -43.93 1.85 50.29
C ALA A 276 -42.60 1.35 50.89
N GLU A 277 -42.50 1.31 52.23
CA GLU A 277 -41.32 0.78 52.96
C GLU A 277 -41.04 -0.68 52.61
N ASP A 278 -42.08 -1.51 52.54
CA ASP A 278 -42.02 -2.91 52.12
C ASP A 278 -41.62 -3.07 50.64
N GLU A 279 -42.07 -2.16 49.78
CA GLU A 279 -41.80 -2.16 48.33
C GLU A 279 -40.35 -1.79 48.01
N LEU A 280 -39.82 -0.76 48.72
CA LEU A 280 -38.42 -0.37 48.65
C LEU A 280 -37.50 -1.52 49.09
N SER A 281 -37.91 -2.27 50.11
CA SER A 281 -37.14 -3.34 50.76
C SER A 281 -37.36 -4.73 50.15
N ALA A 282 -38.33 -4.92 49.26
CA ALA A 282 -38.68 -6.24 48.72
C ALA A 282 -37.52 -6.82 47.87
N PRO A 283 -37.08 -8.07 48.11
CA PRO A 283 -35.96 -8.65 47.36
C PRO A 283 -36.23 -8.74 45.86
N GLY A 284 -35.39 -8.07 45.06
CA GLY A 284 -35.44 -8.12 43.60
C GLY A 284 -36.29 -7.03 42.93
N THR A 285 -36.80 -6.05 43.67
CA THR A 285 -37.50 -4.89 43.07
C THR A 285 -36.54 -4.08 42.18
N ILE A 286 -36.96 -3.81 40.93
CA ILE A 286 -36.28 -2.90 40.01
C ILE A 286 -37.25 -1.76 39.66
N PHE A 287 -36.84 -0.53 39.95
CA PHE A 287 -37.60 0.67 39.71
C PHE A 287 -37.29 1.27 38.33
N THR A 288 -38.32 1.71 37.61
CA THR A 288 -38.22 2.18 36.22
C THR A 288 -38.59 3.67 36.10
N GLY A 289 -38.08 4.31 35.04
CA GLY A 289 -38.31 5.74 34.82
C GLY A 289 -37.46 6.60 35.76
N LEU A 290 -36.24 6.15 36.07
CA LEU A 290 -35.21 6.94 36.77
C LEU A 290 -34.51 7.94 35.82
N SER A 291 -34.99 8.03 34.58
CA SER A 291 -34.65 8.99 33.52
C SER A 291 -35.15 10.42 33.78
N ASP A 292 -36.22 10.57 34.56
CA ASP A 292 -36.68 11.89 35.02
C ASP A 292 -35.65 12.49 35.97
N PRO A 293 -35.09 13.68 35.72
CA PRO A 293 -34.11 14.32 36.61
C PRO A 293 -34.55 14.40 38.07
N GLN A 294 -35.85 14.58 38.35
CA GLN A 294 -36.37 14.62 39.72
C GLN A 294 -36.25 13.25 40.41
N ARG A 295 -36.51 12.17 39.65
CA ARG A 295 -36.33 10.79 40.12
C ARG A 295 -34.87 10.37 40.19
N THR A 296 -34.02 10.85 39.28
CA THR A 296 -32.56 10.62 39.36
C THR A 296 -32.01 11.24 40.65
N GLU A 297 -32.36 12.50 40.95
CA GLU A 297 -31.88 13.19 42.15
C GLU A 297 -32.43 12.53 43.44
N ALA A 298 -33.73 12.18 43.47
CA ALA A 298 -34.33 11.44 44.58
C ALA A 298 -33.64 10.09 44.83
N ALA A 299 -33.27 9.37 43.76
CA ALA A 299 -32.52 8.12 43.86
C ALA A 299 -31.09 8.32 44.40
N GLU A 300 -30.36 9.35 43.94
CA GLU A 300 -29.01 9.65 44.45
C GLU A 300 -29.04 10.04 45.94
N ARG A 301 -29.99 10.87 46.36
CA ARG A 301 -30.20 11.23 47.77
C ARG A 301 -30.58 10.00 48.62
N THR A 302 -31.49 9.17 48.13
CA THR A 302 -31.92 7.94 48.80
C THR A 302 -30.76 6.95 48.98
N VAL A 303 -29.92 6.76 47.95
CA VAL A 303 -28.72 5.91 48.05
C VAL A 303 -27.74 6.47 49.09
N ALA A 304 -27.46 7.78 49.08
CA ALA A 304 -26.55 8.39 50.05
C ALA A 304 -27.07 8.32 51.50
N LEU A 305 -28.38 8.52 51.69
CA LEU A 305 -29.06 8.42 52.98
C LEU A 305 -28.96 6.98 53.54
N LEU A 306 -29.28 5.98 52.73
CA LEU A 306 -29.21 4.57 53.12
C LEU A 306 -27.76 4.13 53.39
N GLN A 307 -26.79 4.55 52.57
CA GLN A 307 -25.36 4.28 52.82
C GLN A 307 -24.88 4.87 54.15
N THR A 308 -25.29 6.10 54.47
CA THR A 308 -24.94 6.76 55.74
C THR A 308 -25.49 5.97 56.92
N ALA A 309 -26.78 5.61 56.90
CA ALA A 309 -27.38 4.85 57.99
C ALA A 309 -26.84 3.42 58.14
N ILE A 310 -26.45 2.75 57.04
CA ILE A 310 -25.77 1.44 57.11
C ILE A 310 -24.38 1.59 57.75
N ALA A 311 -23.61 2.62 57.39
CA ALA A 311 -22.29 2.87 57.97
C ALA A 311 -22.37 3.26 59.46
N GLU A 312 -23.36 4.06 59.86
CA GLU A 312 -23.65 4.37 61.26
C GLU A 312 -24.10 3.14 62.04
N HIS A 313 -24.92 2.27 61.42
CA HIS A 313 -25.34 1.00 62.00
C HIS A 313 -24.13 0.10 62.28
N ASP A 314 -23.28 -0.12 61.28
CA ASP A 314 -22.12 -0.99 61.39
C ASP A 314 -21.11 -0.44 62.41
N SER A 315 -20.84 0.88 62.41
CA SER A 315 -19.96 1.48 63.41
C SER A 315 -20.54 1.39 64.83
N ALA A 316 -21.86 1.41 65.01
CA ALA A 316 -22.50 1.19 66.31
C ALA A 316 -22.45 -0.29 66.76
N VAL A 317 -22.45 -1.25 65.84
CA VAL A 317 -22.21 -2.68 66.13
C VAL A 317 -20.74 -2.91 66.51
N GLU A 318 -19.78 -2.36 65.74
CA GLU A 318 -18.34 -2.47 66.02
C GLU A 318 -17.94 -1.87 67.37
N ARG A 319 -18.58 -0.76 67.78
CA ARG A 319 -18.38 -0.13 69.10
C ARG A 319 -19.11 -0.85 70.25
N PHE A 320 -19.69 -2.03 69.99
CA PHE A 320 -20.49 -2.82 70.93
C PHE A 320 -21.72 -2.10 71.52
N LEU A 321 -22.18 -1.01 70.86
CA LEU A 321 -23.37 -0.26 71.25
C LEU A 321 -24.66 -0.99 70.82
N ARG A 322 -24.53 -1.97 69.91
CA ARG A 322 -25.62 -2.78 69.37
C ARG A 322 -25.26 -4.26 69.43
N ILE A 323 -25.84 -4.96 70.41
CA ILE A 323 -25.55 -6.38 70.69
C ILE A 323 -26.86 -7.18 70.63
N GLY A 324 -26.87 -8.25 69.84
CA GLY A 324 -28.01 -9.16 69.69
C GLY A 324 -28.40 -9.42 68.22
N PRO A 325 -29.10 -10.54 67.92
CA PRO A 325 -29.46 -10.88 66.54
C PRO A 325 -30.46 -9.91 65.92
N GLN A 326 -31.37 -9.33 66.72
CA GLN A 326 -32.44 -8.42 66.26
C GLN A 326 -31.93 -7.15 65.59
N TRP A 327 -30.69 -6.71 65.87
CA TRP A 327 -30.10 -5.59 65.14
C TRP A 327 -29.91 -5.92 63.64
N ARG A 328 -29.74 -7.20 63.27
CA ARG A 328 -29.70 -7.62 61.85
C ARG A 328 -31.06 -7.51 61.18
N GLU A 329 -32.13 -7.86 61.91
CA GLU A 329 -33.52 -7.76 61.44
C GLU A 329 -33.89 -6.30 61.06
N LEU A 330 -33.27 -5.32 61.72
CA LEU A 330 -33.37 -3.88 61.39
C LEU A 330 -32.35 -3.41 60.31
N ARG A 331 -31.25 -4.14 60.11
CA ARG A 331 -30.17 -3.79 59.16
C ARG A 331 -30.43 -4.30 57.75
N ASP A 332 -30.92 -5.53 57.64
CA ASP A 332 -31.06 -6.23 56.36
C ASP A 332 -32.08 -5.54 55.42
N PRO A 333 -33.21 -4.96 55.88
CA PRO A 333 -34.09 -4.14 55.04
C PRO A 333 -33.41 -2.90 54.45
N LEU A 334 -32.60 -2.16 55.23
CA LEU A 334 -31.82 -1.01 54.72
C LEU A 334 -30.84 -1.43 53.63
N CYS A 335 -30.16 -2.57 53.82
CA CYS A 335 -29.21 -3.11 52.85
C CYS A 335 -29.92 -3.56 51.56
N GLN A 336 -31.10 -4.17 51.67
CA GLN A 336 -31.90 -4.58 50.52
C GLN A 336 -32.48 -3.37 49.76
N ALA A 337 -32.98 -2.36 50.47
CA ALA A 337 -33.43 -1.10 49.88
C ALA A 337 -32.30 -0.37 49.14
N TRP A 338 -31.12 -0.26 49.76
CA TRP A 338 -29.93 0.32 49.13
C TRP A 338 -29.53 -0.44 47.85
N PHE A 339 -29.55 -1.78 47.92
CA PHE A 339 -29.26 -2.65 46.78
C PHE A 339 -30.26 -2.44 45.63
N ASN A 340 -31.56 -2.49 45.91
CA ASN A 340 -32.63 -2.34 44.93
C ASN A 340 -32.54 -1.00 44.18
N VAL A 341 -32.40 0.12 44.92
CA VAL A 341 -32.31 1.47 44.30
C VAL A 341 -31.01 1.61 43.49
N THR A 342 -29.87 1.15 44.02
CA THR A 342 -28.58 1.22 43.30
C THR A 342 -28.59 0.39 42.02
N MET A 343 -29.17 -0.83 42.06
CA MET A 343 -29.33 -1.66 40.87
C MET A 343 -30.26 -1.01 39.84
N SER A 344 -31.36 -0.39 40.28
CA SER A 344 -32.29 0.33 39.41
C SER A 344 -31.60 1.50 38.69
N GLN A 345 -30.79 2.29 39.39
CA GLN A 345 -29.98 3.35 38.79
C GLN A 345 -29.01 2.81 37.72
N ILE A 346 -28.31 1.70 38.01
CA ILE A 346 -27.36 1.08 37.06
C ILE A 346 -28.10 0.61 35.79
N THR A 347 -29.27 -0.04 35.94
CA THR A 347 -30.07 -0.52 34.80
C THR A 347 -30.55 0.63 33.92
N GLU A 348 -31.06 1.72 34.50
CA GLU A 348 -31.53 2.90 33.78
C GLU A 348 -30.36 3.63 33.07
N LEU A 349 -29.26 3.90 33.78
CA LEU A 349 -28.06 4.54 33.20
C LEU A 349 -27.48 3.73 32.03
N PHE A 350 -27.61 2.40 32.07
CA PHE A 350 -27.20 1.53 30.98
C PHE A 350 -28.13 1.64 29.75
N GLN A 351 -29.46 1.68 29.95
CA GLN A 351 -30.43 1.90 28.85
C GLN A 351 -30.20 3.25 28.15
N GLN A 352 -29.84 4.29 28.91
CA GLN A 352 -29.48 5.61 28.39
C GLN A 352 -28.07 5.70 27.77
N ARG A 353 -27.34 4.58 27.68
CA ARG A 353 -25.96 4.51 27.18
C ARG A 353 -24.94 5.37 27.95
N GLN A 354 -25.23 5.77 29.19
CA GLN A 354 -24.33 6.56 30.06
C GLN A 354 -23.25 5.69 30.73
N TYR A 355 -22.51 4.90 29.93
CA TYR A 355 -21.62 3.84 30.41
C TYR A 355 -20.57 4.26 31.47
N PRO A 356 -19.95 5.46 31.43
CA PRO A 356 -19.03 5.89 32.48
C PRO A 356 -19.72 6.08 33.84
N ARG A 357 -20.94 6.63 33.85
CA ARG A 357 -21.75 6.83 35.06
C ARG A 357 -22.29 5.51 35.61
N ALA A 358 -22.80 4.64 34.73
CA ALA A 358 -23.20 3.29 35.11
C ALA A 358 -22.03 2.54 35.78
N THR A 359 -20.85 2.56 35.15
CA THR A 359 -19.62 1.92 35.66
C THR A 359 -19.22 2.48 37.04
N ALA A 360 -19.27 3.80 37.24
CA ALA A 360 -18.99 4.40 38.55
C ALA A 360 -20.00 4.00 39.64
N ALA A 361 -21.26 3.74 39.29
CA ALA A 361 -22.25 3.19 40.21
C ALA A 361 -21.99 1.69 40.50
N CYS A 362 -21.56 0.91 39.50
CA CYS A 362 -21.14 -0.49 39.66
C CYS A 362 -19.97 -0.64 40.64
N ASP A 363 -18.94 0.21 40.53
CA ASP A 363 -17.80 0.19 41.45
C ASP A 363 -18.24 0.49 42.90
N ARG A 364 -19.14 1.46 43.10
CA ARG A 364 -19.71 1.77 44.42
C ARG A 364 -20.52 0.61 45.01
N LEU A 365 -21.30 -0.08 44.18
CA LEU A 365 -22.07 -1.26 44.58
C LEU A 365 -21.16 -2.42 45.00
N LEU A 366 -20.16 -2.75 44.18
CA LEU A 366 -19.25 -3.87 44.41
C LEU A 366 -18.21 -3.63 45.51
N GLY A 367 -17.87 -2.36 45.80
CA GLY A 367 -16.94 -1.98 46.86
C GLY A 367 -17.57 -1.82 48.26
N HIS A 368 -18.90 -1.92 48.39
CA HIS A 368 -19.59 -1.65 49.64
C HIS A 368 -19.56 -2.85 50.60
N PRO A 369 -19.20 -2.68 51.89
CA PRO A 369 -19.04 -3.80 52.83
C PRO A 369 -20.35 -4.53 53.18
N ALA A 370 -21.51 -3.94 52.89
CA ALA A 370 -22.80 -4.56 53.15
C ALA A 370 -23.19 -5.66 52.13
N LEU A 371 -22.54 -5.72 50.96
CA LEU A 371 -22.83 -6.71 49.92
C LEU A 371 -22.01 -7.99 50.16
N LYS A 372 -22.67 -9.13 50.39
CA LYS A 372 -21.99 -10.39 50.76
C LYS A 372 -21.15 -10.91 49.58
N ILE A 373 -20.11 -11.69 49.89
CA ILE A 373 -19.18 -12.23 48.87
C ILE A 373 -19.91 -13.10 47.82
N GLN A 374 -20.99 -13.79 48.20
CA GLN A 374 -21.85 -14.55 47.28
C GLN A 374 -22.65 -13.61 46.36
N ASP A 375 -23.31 -12.60 46.95
CA ASP A 375 -24.07 -11.59 46.19
C ASP A 375 -23.16 -10.82 45.21
N GLN A 376 -21.92 -10.51 45.59
CA GLN A 376 -20.91 -9.88 44.72
C GLN A 376 -20.62 -10.69 43.45
N LEU A 377 -20.75 -12.02 43.45
CA LEU A 377 -20.53 -12.85 42.26
C LEU A 377 -21.72 -12.75 41.30
N SER A 378 -22.94 -12.97 41.78
CA SER A 378 -24.16 -12.85 40.95
C SER A 378 -24.41 -11.42 40.44
N VAL A 379 -24.00 -10.40 41.22
CA VAL A 379 -23.97 -9.01 40.75
C VAL A 379 -22.94 -8.86 39.63
N ARG A 380 -21.72 -9.40 39.76
CA ARG A 380 -20.71 -9.34 38.67
C ARG A 380 -21.19 -10.03 37.40
N GLU A 381 -21.87 -11.17 37.48
CA GLU A 381 -22.49 -11.85 36.32
C GLU A 381 -23.52 -10.96 35.61
N MET A 382 -24.40 -10.31 36.38
CA MET A 382 -25.39 -9.35 35.86
C MET A 382 -24.74 -8.09 35.27
N LEU A 383 -23.65 -7.59 35.87
CA LEU A 383 -22.88 -6.47 35.35
C LEU A 383 -22.08 -6.86 34.09
N GLU A 384 -21.57 -8.08 34.00
CA GLU A 384 -20.95 -8.65 32.79
C GLU A 384 -21.98 -8.82 31.66
N LYS A 385 -23.27 -9.01 32.00
CA LYS A 385 -24.37 -8.95 31.03
C LYS A 385 -24.56 -7.56 30.43
N MET A 386 -24.54 -6.51 31.26
CA MET A 386 -24.73 -5.13 30.81
C MET A 386 -23.45 -4.54 30.19
N LEU A 387 -22.37 -4.41 30.95
CA LEU A 387 -21.17 -3.64 30.56
C LEU A 387 -20.42 -4.18 29.33
N LEU A 388 -20.67 -5.41 28.90
CA LEU A 388 -20.15 -5.98 27.64
C LEU A 388 -21.07 -5.78 26.43
N GLY A 389 -22.29 -5.27 26.62
CA GLY A 389 -23.20 -4.91 25.53
C GLY A 389 -22.54 -4.01 24.46
N PRO A 390 -21.87 -2.91 24.82
CA PRO A 390 -21.19 -2.03 23.86
C PRO A 390 -20.04 -2.73 23.11
N ALA A 391 -19.34 -3.68 23.75
CA ALA A 391 -18.33 -4.49 23.08
C ALA A 391 -18.97 -5.46 22.06
N GLY A 392 -20.16 -5.99 22.36
CA GLY A 392 -20.97 -6.74 21.41
C GLY A 392 -21.44 -5.89 20.22
N GLU A 393 -22.02 -4.71 20.50
CA GLU A 393 -22.42 -3.72 19.47
C GLU A 393 -21.23 -3.26 18.61
N ALA A 394 -20.01 -3.21 19.17
CA ALA A 394 -18.79 -2.89 18.41
C ALA A 394 -18.35 -4.06 17.51
N VAL A 395 -18.39 -5.31 17.98
CA VAL A 395 -18.15 -6.49 17.11
C VAL A 395 -19.15 -6.54 15.95
N GLU A 396 -20.43 -6.24 16.21
CA GLU A 396 -21.48 -6.29 15.20
C GLU A 396 -21.45 -5.12 14.19
N ARG A 397 -20.79 -4.01 14.54
CA ARG A 397 -20.45 -2.91 13.62
C ARG A 397 -19.09 -3.06 12.94
N GLY A 398 -18.33 -4.11 13.24
CA GLY A 398 -16.96 -4.31 12.70
C GLY A 398 -15.88 -3.44 13.36
N GLU A 399 -16.18 -2.79 14.48
CA GLU A 399 -15.27 -1.90 15.22
C GLU A 399 -14.34 -2.71 16.15
N TYR A 400 -13.65 -3.72 15.61
CA TYR A 400 -12.90 -4.72 16.38
C TYR A 400 -11.82 -4.14 17.30
N ALA A 401 -11.21 -3.01 16.93
CA ALA A 401 -10.25 -2.31 17.78
C ALA A 401 -10.90 -1.75 19.06
N GLU A 402 -12.09 -1.17 18.95
CA GLU A 402 -12.86 -0.65 20.09
C GLU A 402 -13.45 -1.79 20.93
N ALA A 403 -13.95 -2.86 20.28
CA ALA A 403 -14.39 -4.07 20.97
C ALA A 403 -13.28 -4.66 21.86
N ARG A 404 -12.04 -4.77 21.35
CA ARG A 404 -10.87 -5.19 22.15
C ARG A 404 -10.59 -4.21 23.29
N ARG A 405 -10.57 -2.90 23.02
CA ARG A 405 -10.32 -1.86 24.04
C ARG A 405 -11.28 -1.99 25.23
N LEU A 406 -12.58 -2.17 24.94
CA LEU A 406 -13.65 -2.34 25.94
C LEU A 406 -13.52 -3.65 26.74
N LEU A 407 -13.22 -4.77 26.07
CA LEU A 407 -13.01 -6.07 26.73
C LEU A 407 -11.79 -6.05 27.67
N ASP A 408 -10.70 -5.41 27.25
CA ASP A 408 -9.48 -5.29 28.03
C ASP A 408 -9.61 -4.26 29.16
N GLU A 409 -10.42 -3.21 29.00
CA GLU A 409 -10.82 -2.30 30.08
C GLU A 409 -11.69 -3.02 31.13
N PHE A 410 -12.71 -3.79 30.69
CA PHE A 410 -13.56 -4.58 31.58
C PHE A 410 -12.76 -5.58 32.41
N GLN A 411 -11.86 -6.37 31.80
CA GLN A 411 -11.03 -7.33 32.55
C GLN A 411 -10.07 -6.69 33.53
N ARG A 412 -9.53 -5.51 33.23
CA ARG A 412 -8.67 -4.77 34.17
C ARG A 412 -9.43 -4.23 35.38
N ARG A 413 -10.70 -3.85 35.20
CA ARG A 413 -11.56 -3.32 36.28
C ARG A 413 -12.21 -4.43 37.12
N TYR A 414 -12.56 -5.55 36.50
CA TYR A 414 -13.27 -6.66 37.14
C TYR A 414 -12.53 -8.02 37.01
N PRO A 415 -11.29 -8.14 37.54
CA PRO A 415 -10.46 -9.36 37.40
C PRO A 415 -10.99 -10.60 38.15
N LEU A 416 -12.14 -10.48 38.84
CA LEU A 416 -12.82 -11.52 39.60
C LEU A 416 -14.25 -11.78 39.09
N SER A 417 -14.56 -11.41 37.84
CA SER A 417 -15.77 -11.84 37.14
C SER A 417 -15.57 -13.24 36.55
N PRO A 418 -16.60 -14.09 36.42
CA PRO A 418 -16.47 -15.40 35.76
C PRO A 418 -15.92 -15.30 34.34
N GLY A 419 -16.19 -14.20 33.62
CA GLY A 419 -15.54 -13.89 32.35
C GLY A 419 -16.03 -14.72 31.17
N GLU A 420 -17.08 -15.53 31.34
CA GLU A 420 -17.62 -16.40 30.30
C GLU A 420 -18.11 -15.61 29.08
N ARG A 421 -18.66 -14.40 29.28
CA ARG A 421 -19.10 -13.54 28.16
C ARG A 421 -17.92 -12.80 27.53
N VAL A 422 -16.89 -12.45 28.31
CA VAL A 422 -15.62 -11.95 27.76
C VAL A 422 -14.97 -13.03 26.89
N ALA A 423 -14.96 -14.27 27.36
CA ALA A 423 -14.47 -15.43 26.63
C ALA A 423 -15.30 -15.68 25.37
N ALA A 424 -16.65 -15.65 25.45
CA ALA A 424 -17.54 -15.81 24.30
C ALA A 424 -17.36 -14.70 23.25
N LEU A 425 -17.17 -13.43 23.64
CA LEU A 425 -16.92 -12.34 22.69
C LEU A 425 -15.52 -12.44 22.05
N ARG A 426 -14.49 -12.83 22.80
CA ARG A 426 -13.16 -13.12 22.24
C ARG A 426 -13.17 -14.37 21.35
N GLN A 427 -13.96 -15.39 21.69
CA GLN A 427 -14.19 -16.57 20.86
C GLN A 427 -14.89 -16.19 19.55
N ARG A 428 -15.97 -15.40 19.60
CA ARG A 428 -16.66 -14.89 18.39
C ARG A 428 -15.72 -14.11 17.47
N MET A 429 -14.87 -13.23 18.01
CA MET A 429 -13.82 -12.55 17.20
C MET A 429 -12.76 -13.53 16.67
N THR A 430 -12.37 -14.54 17.44
CA THR A 430 -11.44 -15.59 17.00
C THR A 430 -12.05 -16.47 15.89
N GLU A 431 -13.34 -16.74 15.94
CA GLU A 431 -14.10 -17.49 14.92
C GLU A 431 -14.27 -16.68 13.65
N ILE A 432 -14.56 -15.38 13.75
CA ILE A 432 -14.55 -14.46 12.59
C ILE A 432 -13.15 -14.45 11.95
N ALA A 433 -12.09 -14.23 12.73
CA ALA A 433 -10.71 -14.22 12.22
C ALA A 433 -10.28 -15.57 11.61
N LYS A 434 -10.71 -16.70 12.18
CA LYS A 434 -10.53 -18.03 11.58
C LYS A 434 -11.27 -18.16 10.26
N SER A 435 -12.54 -17.77 10.18
CA SER A 435 -13.33 -17.86 8.95
C SER A 435 -12.74 -17.00 7.82
N LEU A 436 -12.14 -15.85 8.16
CA LEU A 436 -11.38 -15.03 7.22
C LEU A 436 -10.09 -15.72 6.76
N ALA A 437 -9.36 -16.40 7.66
CA ALA A 437 -8.15 -17.15 7.30
C ALA A 437 -8.45 -18.44 6.50
N GLU A 438 -9.55 -19.12 6.78
CA GLU A 438 -10.05 -20.27 6.00
C GLU A 438 -10.47 -19.83 4.60
N ARG A 439 -11.19 -18.69 4.50
CA ARG A 439 -11.47 -18.04 3.22
C ARG A 439 -10.21 -17.57 2.48
N ALA A 440 -9.20 -17.05 3.18
CA ALA A 440 -7.93 -16.65 2.58
C ALA A 440 -7.27 -17.83 1.82
N VAL A 441 -7.29 -19.02 2.42
CA VAL A 441 -6.78 -20.25 1.78
C VAL A 441 -7.68 -20.70 0.62
N ALA A 442 -9.00 -20.69 0.79
CA ALA A 442 -9.95 -21.11 -0.24
C ALA A 442 -9.99 -20.18 -1.47
N GLU A 443 -9.84 -18.87 -1.26
CA GLU A 443 -9.86 -17.81 -2.28
C GLU A 443 -8.44 -17.46 -2.80
N ASN A 444 -7.38 -18.11 -2.27
CA ASN A 444 -5.96 -17.76 -2.47
C ASN A 444 -5.64 -16.26 -2.22
N ASN A 445 -6.38 -15.62 -1.32
CA ASN A 445 -6.36 -14.17 -1.10
C ASN A 445 -5.66 -13.82 0.22
N PRO A 446 -4.37 -13.42 0.21
CA PRO A 446 -3.65 -13.11 1.44
C PRO A 446 -4.17 -11.87 2.16
N ARG A 447 -4.84 -10.92 1.49
CA ARG A 447 -5.39 -9.69 2.12
C ARG A 447 -6.44 -10.03 3.21
N LEU A 448 -7.14 -11.16 3.08
CA LEU A 448 -8.08 -11.65 4.12
C LEU A 448 -7.36 -12.07 5.43
N LEU A 449 -6.04 -12.33 5.40
CA LEU A 449 -5.24 -12.55 6.61
C LEU A 449 -4.91 -11.24 7.32
N ASP A 450 -4.75 -10.14 6.59
CA ASP A 450 -4.55 -8.81 7.16
C ASP A 450 -5.88 -8.29 7.79
N GLU A 451 -7.03 -8.63 7.18
CA GLU A 451 -8.35 -8.49 7.82
C GLU A 451 -8.46 -9.38 9.08
N ALA A 452 -8.07 -10.67 9.01
CA ALA A 452 -8.09 -11.57 10.17
C ALA A 452 -7.19 -11.08 11.32
N ALA A 453 -6.01 -10.53 11.01
CA ALA A 453 -5.13 -9.89 11.98
C ALA A 453 -5.79 -8.63 12.57
N THR A 454 -6.48 -7.83 11.75
CA THR A 454 -7.23 -6.65 12.20
C THR A 454 -8.38 -7.02 13.14
N VAL A 455 -9.04 -8.16 12.94
CA VAL A 455 -10.08 -8.73 13.82
C VAL A 455 -9.48 -9.32 15.11
N TRP A 456 -8.40 -10.11 15.01
CA TRP A 456 -7.79 -10.76 16.17
C TRP A 456 -6.26 -10.92 16.03
N PRO A 457 -5.45 -9.92 16.43
CA PRO A 457 -3.99 -9.93 16.27
C PRO A 457 -3.24 -11.08 16.99
N GLN A 458 -3.91 -11.80 17.88
CA GLN A 458 -3.34 -12.93 18.62
C GLN A 458 -3.56 -14.29 17.91
N LEU A 459 -4.19 -14.31 16.73
CA LEU A 459 -4.40 -15.52 15.94
C LEU A 459 -3.05 -16.03 15.38
N ARG A 460 -2.52 -17.09 15.99
CA ARG A 460 -1.22 -17.66 15.62
C ARG A 460 -1.26 -18.30 14.23
N GLY A 461 -0.20 -18.08 13.46
CA GLY A 461 0.02 -18.76 12.18
C GLY A 461 -0.46 -17.99 10.94
N LEU A 462 -1.00 -16.77 11.08
CA LEU A 462 -1.38 -15.94 9.94
C LEU A 462 -0.21 -15.70 8.98
N ASP A 463 0.98 -15.37 9.48
CA ASP A 463 2.19 -15.17 8.64
C ASP A 463 2.60 -16.45 7.89
N GLU A 464 2.40 -17.61 8.53
CA GLU A 464 2.71 -18.91 7.93
C GLU A 464 1.68 -19.29 6.85
N LEU A 465 0.39 -19.04 7.09
CA LEU A 465 -0.67 -19.17 6.08
C LEU A 465 -0.44 -18.20 4.91
N ARG A 466 -0.03 -16.94 5.18
CA ARG A 466 0.33 -15.94 4.17
C ARG A 466 1.45 -16.47 3.28
N ARG A 467 2.51 -17.04 3.90
CA ARG A 467 3.61 -17.69 3.16
C ARG A 467 3.16 -18.90 2.35
N GLN A 468 2.26 -19.72 2.87
CA GLN A 468 1.75 -20.89 2.17
C GLN A 468 0.87 -20.50 0.97
N ILE A 469 -0.03 -19.51 1.12
CA ILE A 469 -0.86 -18.98 0.03
C ILE A 469 0.01 -18.35 -1.06
N VAL A 470 0.88 -17.40 -0.72
CA VAL A 470 1.74 -16.70 -1.71
C VAL A 470 2.69 -17.67 -2.42
N LYS A 471 3.11 -18.76 -1.75
CA LYS A 471 3.94 -19.81 -2.38
C LYS A 471 3.15 -20.78 -3.26
N ALA A 472 1.89 -21.05 -2.94
CA ALA A 472 1.01 -21.91 -3.73
C ALA A 472 0.46 -21.18 -4.98
N TYR A 473 0.06 -19.92 -4.80
CA TYR A 473 -0.57 -19.08 -5.81
C TYR A 473 -0.05 -17.63 -5.74
N PRO A 474 1.19 -17.37 -6.19
CA PRO A 474 1.76 -16.01 -6.22
C PRO A 474 1.00 -15.10 -7.19
N VAL A 475 0.45 -14.00 -6.66
CA VAL A 475 -0.30 -12.97 -7.41
C VAL A 475 0.51 -11.68 -7.53
N LEU A 476 0.58 -11.12 -8.74
CA LEU A 476 1.17 -9.80 -9.00
C LEU A 476 0.08 -8.72 -8.97
N HIS A 477 0.06 -7.91 -7.91
CA HIS A 477 -0.79 -6.72 -7.85
C HIS A 477 -0.05 -5.52 -8.47
N CYS A 478 -0.56 -4.99 -9.58
CA CYS A 478 -0.02 -3.79 -10.23
C CYS A 478 -1.11 -2.72 -10.43
N SER A 479 -0.73 -1.46 -10.68
CA SER A 479 -1.69 -0.34 -10.76
C SER A 479 -1.33 0.73 -11.79
N SER A 480 -2.35 1.39 -12.34
CA SER A 480 -2.25 2.64 -13.12
C SER A 480 -3.58 3.41 -13.11
N SER A 481 -3.54 4.73 -13.35
CA SER A 481 -4.73 5.60 -13.33
C SER A 481 -5.72 5.38 -14.48
N VAL A 482 -5.28 4.69 -15.54
CA VAL A 482 -6.09 4.19 -16.65
C VAL A 482 -5.70 2.73 -16.91
N LEU A 483 -6.67 1.89 -17.28
CA LEU A 483 -6.44 0.50 -17.72
C LEU A 483 -6.28 0.44 -19.24
N PRO A 484 -5.61 -0.60 -19.78
CA PRO A 484 -5.71 -0.92 -21.19
C PRO A 484 -7.18 -1.16 -21.63
N GLN A 485 -7.44 -0.98 -22.92
CA GLN A 485 -8.71 -1.22 -23.60
C GLN A 485 -8.53 -2.11 -24.84
N GLY A 486 -7.32 -2.11 -25.42
CA GLY A 486 -6.89 -3.05 -26.44
C GLY A 486 -6.13 -4.23 -25.81
N TYR A 487 -6.67 -5.44 -25.95
CA TYR A 487 -6.03 -6.69 -25.53
C TYR A 487 -5.57 -7.53 -26.73
N SER A 488 -5.76 -7.03 -27.95
CA SER A 488 -5.33 -7.64 -29.21
C SER A 488 -4.26 -6.78 -29.91
N PRO A 489 -3.26 -7.37 -30.57
CA PRO A 489 -2.34 -6.67 -31.48
C PRO A 489 -3.02 -5.78 -32.53
N LEU A 490 -4.28 -6.07 -32.88
CA LEU A 490 -5.06 -5.29 -33.86
C LEU A 490 -5.72 -4.03 -33.27
N SER A 491 -5.79 -3.91 -31.94
CA SER A 491 -6.50 -2.85 -31.20
C SER A 491 -5.60 -2.00 -30.30
N ALA A 492 -4.33 -2.39 -30.10
CA ALA A 492 -3.46 -1.85 -29.06
C ALA A 492 -2.82 -0.49 -29.37
N ALA A 493 -3.59 0.59 -29.20
CA ALA A 493 -3.15 1.95 -29.49
C ALA A 493 -2.19 2.55 -28.45
N SER A 494 -2.42 2.33 -27.16
CA SER A 494 -1.60 2.91 -26.08
C SER A 494 -0.44 1.99 -25.65
N ALA A 495 0.52 2.56 -24.93
CA ALA A 495 1.59 1.76 -24.30
C ALA A 495 1.05 0.71 -23.33
N LEU A 496 -0.04 1.00 -22.61
CA LEU A 496 -0.65 0.03 -21.67
C LEU A 496 -1.29 -1.15 -22.41
N ASP A 497 -1.92 -0.89 -23.55
CA ASP A 497 -2.47 -1.94 -24.43
C ASP A 497 -1.35 -2.84 -24.94
N ARG A 498 -0.23 -2.25 -25.40
CA ARG A 498 0.96 -3.01 -25.83
C ARG A 498 1.59 -3.83 -24.70
N TYR A 499 1.64 -3.29 -23.47
CA TYR A 499 2.09 -4.05 -22.31
C TYR A 499 1.14 -5.23 -22.00
N ALA A 500 -0.18 -5.04 -22.05
CA ALA A 500 -1.15 -6.11 -21.85
C ALA A 500 -1.07 -7.20 -22.95
N VAL A 501 -0.95 -6.79 -24.22
CA VAL A 501 -0.72 -7.68 -25.36
C VAL A 501 0.58 -8.49 -25.17
N SER A 502 1.66 -7.89 -24.66
CA SER A 502 2.94 -8.59 -24.42
C SER A 502 2.87 -9.69 -23.34
N LEU A 503 1.83 -9.71 -22.51
CA LEU A 503 1.56 -10.81 -21.56
C LEU A 503 0.87 -12.01 -22.23
N ILE A 504 0.12 -11.76 -23.31
CA ILE A 504 -0.81 -12.72 -23.95
C ILE A 504 -0.22 -13.32 -25.22
N PHE A 505 0.61 -12.57 -25.95
CA PHE A 505 1.17 -12.96 -27.25
C PHE A 505 2.69 -13.02 -27.24
N GLU A 506 3.26 -13.90 -28.07
CA GLU A 506 4.69 -13.89 -28.41
C GLU A 506 4.92 -13.48 -29.86
N SER A 507 6.00 -12.74 -30.12
CA SER A 507 6.53 -12.50 -31.46
C SER A 507 7.61 -13.52 -31.85
N LEU A 508 7.97 -13.61 -33.14
CA LEU A 508 9.05 -14.53 -33.58
C LEU A 508 10.37 -14.22 -32.88
N VAL A 509 10.73 -12.94 -32.89
CA VAL A 509 11.93 -12.37 -32.27
C VAL A 509 11.50 -11.14 -31.47
N ARG A 510 12.05 -10.97 -30.27
CA ARG A 510 11.94 -9.73 -29.51
C ARG A 510 13.15 -8.84 -29.76
N TRP A 511 12.93 -7.53 -29.84
CA TRP A 511 13.98 -6.56 -29.58
C TRP A 511 14.58 -6.76 -28.17
N THR A 512 15.79 -6.26 -27.96
CA THR A 512 16.49 -6.28 -26.68
C THR A 512 17.21 -4.95 -26.51
N HIS A 513 16.83 -4.17 -25.50
CA HIS A 513 17.25 -2.78 -25.37
C HIS A 513 18.72 -2.63 -24.99
N ASP A 514 19.47 -2.00 -25.89
CA ASP A 514 20.70 -1.28 -25.59
C ASP A 514 20.55 0.13 -26.18
N PRO A 515 20.60 1.21 -25.37
CA PRO A 515 20.43 2.58 -25.85
C PRO A 515 21.66 3.13 -26.62
N GLN A 516 22.81 2.45 -26.58
CA GLN A 516 24.06 2.90 -27.23
C GLN A 516 24.54 1.99 -28.37
N ALA A 517 24.15 0.72 -28.39
CA ALA A 517 24.51 -0.23 -29.43
C ALA A 517 23.58 -0.19 -30.67
N VAL A 518 23.82 -1.11 -31.59
CA VAL A 518 22.92 -1.40 -32.72
C VAL A 518 21.68 -2.12 -32.18
N PRO A 519 20.44 -1.81 -32.62
CA PRO A 519 19.26 -2.57 -32.24
C PRO A 519 19.44 -4.08 -32.43
N HIS A 520 19.39 -4.83 -31.34
CA HIS A 520 19.57 -6.28 -31.32
C HIS A 520 18.24 -6.99 -31.07
N TYR A 521 18.07 -8.17 -31.68
CA TYR A 521 16.87 -8.99 -31.55
C TYR A 521 17.27 -10.39 -31.13
N THR A 522 16.58 -10.93 -30.13
CA THR A 522 16.71 -12.31 -29.66
C THR A 522 15.47 -13.12 -30.04
N PRO A 523 15.57 -14.44 -30.25
CA PRO A 523 14.39 -15.28 -30.47
C PRO A 523 13.45 -15.18 -29.26
N GLN A 524 12.16 -14.92 -29.51
CA GLN A 524 11.13 -15.01 -28.46
C GLN A 524 10.35 -16.31 -28.67
N LEU A 525 9.38 -16.35 -29.59
CA LEU A 525 8.68 -17.58 -29.95
C LEU A 525 9.61 -18.55 -30.68
N ALA A 526 10.39 -18.07 -31.65
CA ALA A 526 11.19 -18.91 -32.54
C ALA A 526 12.28 -19.71 -31.79
N GLU A 527 12.52 -20.93 -32.25
CA GLU A 527 13.60 -21.79 -31.75
C GLU A 527 14.91 -21.52 -32.50
N GLY A 528 16.00 -21.30 -31.75
CA GLY A 528 17.33 -21.07 -32.30
C GLY A 528 17.50 -19.69 -32.96
N ARG A 529 18.67 -19.47 -33.59
CA ARG A 529 18.96 -18.20 -34.29
C ARG A 529 18.29 -18.19 -35.66
N PRO A 530 17.59 -17.10 -36.07
CA PRO A 530 16.98 -17.00 -37.39
C PRO A 530 18.02 -17.12 -38.52
N VAL A 531 17.78 -18.01 -39.47
CA VAL A 531 18.71 -18.28 -40.58
C VAL A 531 18.58 -17.18 -41.64
N PRO A 532 19.68 -16.53 -42.07
CA PRO A 532 19.66 -15.55 -43.15
C PRO A 532 19.20 -16.14 -44.49
N LEU A 533 18.25 -15.48 -45.15
CA LEU A 533 17.92 -15.68 -46.56
C LEU A 533 18.31 -14.42 -47.35
N ALA A 534 18.50 -14.54 -48.66
CA ALA A 534 18.99 -13.45 -49.53
C ALA A 534 18.22 -12.12 -49.39
N ARG A 535 16.90 -12.19 -49.15
CA ARG A 535 16.04 -11.04 -48.79
C ARG A 535 15.10 -11.35 -47.62
N GLY A 536 15.54 -12.14 -46.64
CA GLY A 536 14.61 -12.63 -45.63
C GLY A 536 15.25 -13.35 -44.45
N ARG A 537 14.41 -14.03 -43.67
CA ARG A 537 14.81 -14.86 -42.53
C ARG A 537 13.95 -16.11 -42.46
N ARG A 538 14.57 -17.23 -42.09
CA ARG A 538 13.89 -18.50 -41.79
C ARG A 538 13.91 -18.76 -40.28
N PHE A 539 12.77 -19.20 -39.75
CA PHE A 539 12.52 -19.42 -38.33
C PHE A 539 11.94 -20.83 -38.13
N CYS A 540 12.42 -21.54 -37.11
CA CYS A 540 11.75 -22.72 -36.59
C CYS A 540 10.74 -22.28 -35.52
N LEU A 541 9.51 -22.76 -35.58
CA LEU A 541 8.51 -22.59 -34.52
C LEU A 541 8.56 -23.77 -33.55
N PRO A 542 8.43 -23.52 -32.23
CA PRO A 542 8.16 -24.58 -31.28
C PRO A 542 6.76 -25.16 -31.55
N ARG A 543 6.52 -26.40 -31.10
CA ARG A 543 5.17 -27.02 -31.05
C ARG A 543 4.28 -26.42 -29.96
N CYS A 544 4.30 -25.09 -29.85
CA CYS A 544 3.46 -24.30 -28.99
C CYS A 544 1.99 -24.39 -29.37
N THR A 545 1.14 -24.00 -28.44
CA THR A 545 -0.32 -24.13 -28.50
C THR A 545 -0.96 -22.80 -28.12
N TRP A 546 -2.08 -22.48 -28.74
CA TRP A 546 -2.88 -21.33 -28.36
C TRP A 546 -3.46 -21.50 -26.95
N SER A 547 -3.73 -20.39 -26.26
CA SER A 547 -4.15 -20.35 -24.85
C SER A 547 -5.50 -21.00 -24.53
N GLU A 548 -6.23 -21.47 -25.54
CA GLU A 548 -7.47 -22.22 -25.43
C GLU A 548 -7.64 -23.15 -26.65
N SER A 549 -8.30 -24.28 -26.44
CA SER A 549 -8.82 -25.14 -27.52
C SER A 549 -10.22 -25.60 -27.15
N ALA A 550 -11.19 -25.32 -28.02
CA ALA A 550 -12.60 -25.60 -27.79
C ALA A 550 -12.89 -27.08 -27.48
N ASP A 551 -12.14 -27.99 -28.11
CA ASP A 551 -12.32 -29.44 -28.01
C ASP A 551 -11.22 -30.13 -27.17
N GLY A 552 -10.36 -29.35 -26.48
CA GLY A 552 -9.16 -29.86 -25.80
C GLY A 552 -8.07 -30.43 -26.72
N THR A 553 -8.30 -30.50 -28.03
CA THR A 553 -7.34 -30.95 -29.03
C THR A 553 -6.28 -29.87 -29.28
N PRO A 554 -4.97 -30.12 -29.14
CA PRO A 554 -3.94 -29.10 -29.32
C PRO A 554 -3.98 -28.37 -30.68
N ASN A 555 -4.47 -27.14 -30.69
CA ASN A 555 -4.34 -26.26 -31.85
C ASN A 555 -2.97 -25.55 -31.75
N HIS A 556 -2.11 -25.81 -32.72
CA HIS A 556 -0.72 -25.32 -32.74
C HIS A 556 -0.60 -24.01 -33.51
N CYS A 557 0.37 -23.17 -33.15
CA CYS A 557 0.79 -22.08 -34.02
C CYS A 557 1.64 -22.64 -35.16
N THR A 558 1.30 -22.29 -36.41
CA THR A 558 1.93 -22.79 -37.62
C THR A 558 2.45 -21.67 -38.52
N GLN A 559 3.16 -22.01 -39.60
CA GLN A 559 3.54 -21.05 -40.63
C GLN A 559 2.34 -20.35 -41.29
N GLU A 560 1.15 -20.98 -41.31
CA GLU A 560 -0.06 -20.35 -41.85
C GLU A 560 -0.53 -19.18 -40.97
N ASP A 561 -0.47 -19.33 -39.64
CA ASP A 561 -0.84 -18.29 -38.68
C ASP A 561 0.10 -17.08 -38.80
N VAL A 562 1.41 -17.33 -38.90
CA VAL A 562 2.43 -16.27 -39.08
C VAL A 562 2.25 -15.53 -40.41
N PHE A 563 2.02 -16.27 -41.50
CA PHE A 563 1.77 -15.67 -42.81
C PHE A 563 0.48 -14.85 -42.85
N TRP A 564 -0.62 -15.45 -42.36
CA TRP A 564 -1.92 -14.80 -42.31
C TRP A 564 -1.91 -13.57 -41.39
N THR A 565 -1.21 -13.63 -40.25
CA THR A 565 -0.98 -12.46 -39.40
C THR A 565 -0.31 -11.34 -40.20
N ALA A 566 0.82 -11.62 -40.86
CA ALA A 566 1.55 -10.61 -41.64
C ALA A 566 0.68 -10.00 -42.77
N GLN A 567 -0.19 -10.80 -43.41
CA GLN A 567 -1.19 -10.31 -44.36
C GLN A 567 -2.24 -9.41 -43.70
N LEU A 568 -2.79 -9.80 -42.53
CA LEU A 568 -3.82 -9.02 -41.86
C LEU A 568 -3.27 -7.69 -41.32
N MET A 569 -2.06 -7.70 -40.74
CA MET A 569 -1.38 -6.48 -40.28
C MET A 569 -1.16 -5.49 -41.44
N ALA A 570 -0.76 -5.98 -42.61
CA ALA A 570 -0.63 -5.16 -43.82
C ALA A 570 -1.98 -4.66 -44.38
N LYS A 571 -3.06 -5.45 -44.26
CA LYS A 571 -4.42 -5.09 -44.70
C LYS A 571 -5.07 -4.04 -43.79
N LEU A 572 -4.97 -4.21 -42.47
CA LEU A 572 -5.67 -3.36 -41.49
C LEU A 572 -4.86 -2.14 -41.06
N ASN A 573 -3.52 -2.21 -41.13
CA ASN A 573 -2.60 -1.18 -40.61
C ASN A 573 -2.99 -0.73 -39.18
N PRO A 574 -2.95 -1.64 -38.18
CA PRO A 574 -3.34 -1.29 -36.81
C PRO A 574 -2.34 -0.29 -36.19
N PRO A 575 -2.78 0.47 -35.15
CA PRO A 575 -1.89 1.34 -34.38
C PRO A 575 -0.71 0.57 -33.76
N GLY A 576 0.44 1.22 -33.59
CA GLY A 576 1.64 0.58 -33.04
C GLY A 576 2.50 -0.18 -34.06
N TYR A 577 2.14 -0.18 -35.35
CA TYR A 577 2.85 -0.91 -36.41
C TYR A 577 3.17 -0.01 -37.62
N PRO A 578 4.40 -0.03 -38.17
CA PRO A 578 4.81 0.91 -39.21
C PRO A 578 4.06 0.76 -40.54
N ARG A 579 3.44 1.86 -41.03
CA ARG A 579 2.79 1.98 -42.36
C ARG A 579 3.65 1.52 -43.56
N ALA A 580 4.96 1.37 -43.39
CA ALA A 580 5.86 0.85 -44.42
C ALA A 580 5.71 -0.67 -44.68
N TRP A 581 5.08 -1.41 -43.77
CA TRP A 581 4.96 -2.87 -43.78
C TRP A 581 4.41 -3.47 -45.08
N GLU A 582 3.27 -2.95 -45.55
CA GLU A 582 2.63 -3.34 -46.82
C GLU A 582 3.61 -3.22 -48.01
N LYS A 583 4.47 -2.21 -47.97
CA LYS A 583 5.48 -1.91 -49.00
C LYS A 583 6.79 -2.67 -48.80
N LEU A 584 6.97 -3.38 -47.68
CA LEU A 584 8.21 -4.08 -47.31
C LEU A 584 8.13 -5.60 -47.43
N PHE A 585 7.03 -6.25 -47.05
CA PHE A 585 6.92 -7.72 -47.15
C PHE A 585 6.58 -8.19 -48.57
N ALA A 586 7.31 -9.18 -49.07
CA ALA A 586 7.02 -9.88 -50.33
C ALA A 586 6.04 -11.05 -50.13
N GLY A 587 6.07 -11.68 -48.96
CA GLY A 587 5.25 -12.83 -48.58
C GLY A 587 6.04 -13.83 -47.76
N VAL A 588 5.48 -15.03 -47.58
CA VAL A 588 6.22 -16.21 -47.14
C VAL A 588 6.59 -17.04 -48.37
N ASP A 589 7.83 -17.52 -48.43
CA ASP A 589 8.23 -18.52 -49.43
C ASP A 589 7.86 -19.92 -48.95
N THR A 590 6.64 -20.35 -49.29
CA THR A 590 6.13 -21.70 -49.01
C THR A 590 6.67 -22.76 -49.98
N SER A 591 7.41 -22.39 -51.03
CA SER A 591 7.84 -23.32 -52.08
C SER A 591 8.92 -24.31 -51.64
N GLN A 592 9.61 -24.03 -50.53
CA GLN A 592 10.79 -24.77 -50.11
C GLN A 592 10.52 -25.84 -49.02
N THR A 593 9.40 -25.77 -48.28
CA THR A 593 9.24 -26.53 -47.02
C THR A 593 7.80 -26.94 -46.73
N ASN A 594 7.51 -28.25 -46.79
CA ASN A 594 6.24 -28.85 -46.36
C ASN A 594 6.08 -28.97 -44.82
N ASP A 595 7.02 -28.44 -44.04
CA ASP A 595 6.98 -28.49 -42.58
C ASP A 595 6.14 -27.31 -42.03
N PRO A 596 5.00 -27.56 -41.34
CA PRO A 596 4.15 -26.50 -40.81
C PRO A 596 4.82 -25.64 -39.72
N PHE A 597 5.97 -26.05 -39.18
CA PHE A 597 6.72 -25.30 -38.17
C PHE A 597 7.91 -24.50 -38.73
N LEU A 598 8.14 -24.49 -40.05
CA LEU A 598 9.31 -23.86 -40.67
C LEU A 598 8.94 -22.64 -41.52
N VAL A 599 9.03 -21.44 -40.94
CA VAL A 599 8.57 -20.18 -41.57
C VAL A 599 9.70 -19.51 -42.34
N SER A 600 9.46 -19.11 -43.59
CA SER A 600 10.42 -18.33 -44.41
C SER A 600 9.85 -16.96 -44.80
N LEU A 601 10.10 -15.91 -44.00
CA LEU A 601 9.63 -14.55 -44.27
C LEU A 601 10.55 -13.82 -45.25
N MET A 602 9.97 -13.26 -46.33
CA MET A 602 10.68 -12.59 -47.41
C MET A 602 10.27 -11.13 -47.59
N LEU A 603 11.24 -10.27 -47.88
CA LEU A 603 11.09 -8.83 -48.09
C LEU A 603 11.18 -8.48 -49.59
N LYS A 604 10.42 -7.47 -50.02
CA LYS A 604 10.43 -6.91 -51.38
C LYS A 604 11.81 -6.33 -51.76
N ARG A 605 12.49 -5.75 -50.78
CA ARG A 605 13.82 -5.15 -50.86
C ARG A 605 14.66 -5.51 -49.64
N ASP A 606 15.96 -5.31 -49.76
CA ASP A 606 16.89 -5.46 -48.64
C ASP A 606 16.60 -4.39 -47.56
N HIS A 607 16.86 -4.70 -46.28
CA HIS A 607 16.68 -3.79 -45.14
C HIS A 607 17.89 -3.91 -44.22
N TRP A 608 18.38 -2.80 -43.65
CA TRP A 608 19.54 -2.80 -42.74
C TRP A 608 19.36 -3.70 -41.52
N GLN A 609 18.13 -3.80 -40.99
CA GLN A 609 17.79 -4.70 -39.89
C GLN A 609 16.48 -5.42 -40.17
N PRO A 610 16.49 -6.56 -40.90
CA PRO A 610 15.26 -7.23 -41.33
C PRO A 610 14.46 -7.85 -40.17
N LEU A 611 15.08 -8.03 -39.00
CA LEU A 611 14.42 -8.57 -37.79
C LEU A 611 13.47 -7.57 -37.12
N SER A 612 13.66 -6.25 -37.30
CA SER A 612 12.74 -5.22 -36.79
C SER A 612 11.31 -5.41 -37.31
N LEU A 613 11.19 -5.74 -38.60
CA LEU A 613 9.92 -6.03 -39.26
C LEU A 613 9.29 -7.35 -38.81
N MET A 614 9.99 -8.16 -38.02
CA MET A 614 9.62 -9.52 -37.63
C MET A 614 9.34 -9.65 -36.11
N ASP A 615 9.44 -8.55 -35.36
CA ASP A 615 8.98 -8.44 -33.97
C ASP A 615 7.49 -8.05 -33.95
N PHE A 616 6.63 -9.00 -34.35
CA PHE A 616 5.18 -8.82 -34.33
C PHE A 616 4.48 -9.98 -33.64
N MET A 617 3.40 -9.66 -32.93
CA MET A 617 2.61 -10.59 -32.16
C MET A 617 1.77 -11.47 -33.08
N ILE A 618 1.90 -12.79 -32.96
CA ILE A 618 1.30 -13.74 -33.90
C ILE A 618 -0.15 -14.07 -33.49
N LEU A 619 -1.06 -14.05 -34.46
CA LEU A 619 -2.50 -14.25 -34.27
C LEU A 619 -2.97 -15.61 -34.82
N PRO A 620 -3.92 -16.29 -34.16
CA PRO A 620 -4.50 -17.54 -34.67
C PRO A 620 -5.40 -17.26 -35.87
N LYS A 621 -5.04 -17.78 -37.04
CA LYS A 621 -5.83 -17.65 -38.28
C LYS A 621 -7.26 -18.19 -38.13
N SER A 622 -7.42 -19.23 -37.32
CA SER A 622 -8.71 -19.89 -37.03
C SER A 622 -9.75 -19.00 -36.34
N SER A 623 -9.35 -17.91 -35.69
CA SER A 623 -10.28 -16.98 -35.02
C SER A 623 -10.94 -15.96 -35.94
N PHE A 624 -10.60 -15.95 -37.24
CA PHE A 624 -11.02 -14.90 -38.19
C PHE A 624 -11.49 -15.48 -39.54
N PRO A 625 -12.57 -16.30 -39.57
CA PRO A 625 -13.08 -16.93 -40.79
C PRO A 625 -13.48 -15.97 -41.93
N GLN A 626 -13.82 -14.71 -41.64
CA GLN A 626 -14.09 -13.66 -42.65
C GLN A 626 -12.83 -12.84 -43.02
N GLY A 627 -11.67 -13.19 -42.45
CA GLY A 627 -10.38 -12.58 -42.77
C GLY A 627 -10.13 -11.25 -42.05
N GLY A 628 -10.66 -11.07 -40.85
CA GLY A 628 -10.46 -9.90 -40.01
C GLY A 628 -11.34 -8.73 -40.46
N ASP A 629 -12.65 -8.85 -40.26
CA ASP A 629 -13.57 -7.71 -40.28
C ASP A 629 -13.69 -7.03 -38.90
N ALA A 630 -14.38 -5.89 -38.85
CA ALA A 630 -14.48 -5.09 -37.61
C ALA A 630 -15.24 -5.79 -36.47
N GLN A 631 -16.13 -6.74 -36.76
CA GLN A 631 -16.83 -7.54 -35.75
C GLN A 631 -15.94 -8.66 -35.22
N GLU A 632 -15.18 -9.32 -36.08
CA GLU A 632 -14.19 -10.33 -35.67
C GLU A 632 -13.08 -9.72 -34.80
N VAL A 633 -12.57 -8.54 -35.19
CA VAL A 633 -11.54 -7.81 -34.42
C VAL A 633 -12.03 -7.40 -33.04
N GLU A 634 -13.27 -6.90 -32.93
CA GLU A 634 -13.88 -6.53 -31.64
C GLU A 634 -14.20 -7.76 -30.77
N ALA A 635 -14.66 -8.86 -31.37
CA ALA A 635 -14.89 -10.11 -30.65
C ALA A 635 -13.57 -10.68 -30.09
N PHE A 636 -12.52 -10.75 -30.91
CA PHE A 636 -11.20 -11.21 -30.50
C PHE A 636 -10.53 -10.27 -29.48
N ASN A 637 -10.81 -8.96 -29.53
CA ASN A 637 -10.34 -8.03 -28.49
C ASN A 637 -10.90 -8.35 -27.09
N ARG A 638 -12.10 -8.94 -27.01
CA ARG A 638 -12.74 -9.33 -25.73
C ARG A 638 -12.26 -10.69 -25.21
N GLN A 639 -11.86 -11.58 -26.11
CA GLN A 639 -11.37 -12.93 -25.79
C GLN A 639 -10.11 -13.24 -26.64
N PRO A 640 -8.97 -12.59 -26.34
CA PRO A 640 -7.74 -12.74 -27.11
C PRO A 640 -7.09 -14.10 -26.85
N LEU A 641 -6.81 -14.84 -27.93
CA LEU A 641 -6.13 -16.13 -27.89
C LEU A 641 -4.69 -15.99 -28.38
N GLY A 642 -3.72 -16.37 -27.54
CA GLY A 642 -2.30 -16.17 -27.81
C GLY A 642 -1.40 -17.30 -27.31
N THR A 643 -0.10 -17.22 -27.61
CA THR A 643 0.93 -18.19 -27.22
C THR A 643 1.71 -17.78 -25.96
N GLY A 644 1.43 -16.59 -25.40
CA GLY A 644 2.17 -15.98 -24.31
C GLY A 644 1.99 -16.64 -22.94
N PRO A 645 2.75 -16.17 -21.92
CA PRO A 645 2.76 -16.76 -20.59
C PRO A 645 1.45 -16.58 -19.81
N TYR A 646 0.59 -15.63 -20.18
CA TYR A 646 -0.71 -15.39 -19.55
C TYR A 646 -1.85 -15.39 -20.59
N ARG A 647 -3.08 -15.48 -20.09
CA ARG A 647 -4.31 -15.24 -20.87
C ARG A 647 -5.22 -14.28 -20.11
N LEU A 648 -6.00 -13.48 -20.83
CA LEU A 648 -7.00 -12.61 -20.23
C LEU A 648 -8.07 -13.48 -19.55
N ALA A 649 -8.35 -13.21 -18.27
CA ALA A 649 -9.30 -13.99 -17.46
C ALA A 649 -10.56 -13.21 -17.12
N ALA A 650 -10.42 -11.92 -16.79
CA ALA A 650 -11.55 -11.02 -16.56
C ALA A 650 -11.17 -9.56 -16.82
N VAL A 651 -12.17 -8.77 -17.23
CA VAL A 651 -12.13 -7.31 -17.29
C VAL A 651 -13.30 -6.81 -16.43
N GLU A 652 -13.00 -6.09 -15.36
CA GLU A 652 -13.98 -5.39 -14.52
C GLU A 652 -13.94 -3.90 -14.92
N PRO A 653 -14.86 -3.41 -15.78
CA PRO A 653 -14.69 -2.14 -16.49
C PRO A 653 -14.47 -0.96 -15.55
N GLY A 654 -13.35 -0.25 -15.74
CA GLY A 654 -12.98 0.91 -14.93
C GLY A 654 -12.49 0.58 -13.51
N ARG A 655 -12.34 -0.69 -13.14
CA ARG A 655 -11.91 -1.15 -11.80
C ARG A 655 -10.63 -1.97 -11.84
N GLN A 656 -10.59 -3.10 -12.56
CA GLN A 656 -9.38 -3.95 -12.67
C GLN A 656 -9.42 -4.86 -13.90
N ILE A 657 -8.28 -5.37 -14.33
CA ILE A 657 -8.19 -6.55 -15.20
C ILE A 657 -7.43 -7.67 -14.51
N LYS A 658 -7.74 -8.91 -14.90
CA LYS A 658 -7.10 -10.12 -14.39
C LYS A 658 -6.55 -10.94 -15.55
N LEU A 659 -5.28 -11.30 -15.48
CA LEU A 659 -4.65 -12.26 -16.38
C LEU A 659 -4.14 -13.43 -15.57
N VAL A 660 -4.43 -14.66 -15.99
CA VAL A 660 -3.96 -15.89 -15.33
C VAL A 660 -2.91 -16.59 -16.17
N ALA A 661 -2.02 -17.33 -15.51
CA ALA A 661 -1.01 -18.14 -16.18
C ALA A 661 -1.65 -19.03 -17.25
N ASN A 662 -1.08 -19.01 -18.45
CA ASN A 662 -1.54 -19.82 -19.57
C ASN A 662 -1.15 -21.30 -19.33
N PRO A 663 -2.11 -22.22 -19.13
CA PRO A 663 -1.80 -23.63 -18.86
C PRO A 663 -1.18 -24.34 -20.08
N TYR A 664 -1.28 -23.73 -21.26
CA TYR A 664 -0.70 -24.20 -22.52
C TYR A 664 0.65 -23.53 -22.85
N TYR A 665 1.25 -22.78 -21.91
CA TYR A 665 2.53 -22.13 -22.14
C TYR A 665 3.68 -23.14 -22.31
N ARG A 666 4.41 -23.01 -23.42
CA ARG A 666 5.43 -23.97 -23.87
C ARG A 666 6.62 -24.17 -22.92
N LYS A 667 6.90 -23.23 -22.02
CA LYS A 667 8.04 -23.31 -21.08
C LYS A 667 7.59 -23.97 -19.77
N SER A 668 7.85 -25.28 -19.64
CA SER A 668 7.47 -26.06 -18.44
C SER A 668 7.94 -25.40 -17.14
N GLY A 669 7.05 -25.32 -16.15
CA GLY A 669 7.28 -24.68 -14.86
C GLY A 669 7.08 -23.15 -14.83
N LEU A 670 6.87 -22.51 -15.98
CA LEU A 670 6.64 -21.06 -16.11
C LEU A 670 5.21 -20.75 -16.61
N PRO A 671 4.66 -19.54 -16.40
CA PRO A 671 5.21 -18.47 -15.55
C PRO A 671 5.23 -18.85 -14.07
N LYS A 672 6.18 -18.30 -13.30
CA LYS A 672 6.22 -18.51 -11.83
C LYS A 672 5.01 -17.87 -11.13
N ILE A 673 4.66 -16.64 -11.51
CA ILE A 673 3.48 -15.91 -11.05
C ILE A 673 2.23 -16.52 -11.68
N ARG A 674 1.14 -16.68 -10.89
CA ARG A 674 -0.07 -17.41 -11.31
C ARG A 674 -1.21 -16.50 -11.77
N GLU A 675 -1.32 -15.31 -11.20
CA GLU A 675 -2.28 -14.28 -11.60
C GLU A 675 -1.60 -12.90 -11.58
N ILE A 676 -1.96 -12.05 -12.53
CA ILE A 676 -1.66 -10.61 -12.54
C ILE A 676 -2.99 -9.89 -12.40
N VAL A 677 -3.15 -9.14 -11.31
CA VAL A 677 -4.31 -8.28 -11.06
C VAL A 677 -3.87 -6.83 -11.21
N TRP A 678 -4.31 -6.20 -12.29
CA TRP A 678 -3.96 -4.83 -12.63
C TRP A 678 -5.13 -3.91 -12.28
N HIS A 679 -4.95 -3.13 -11.22
CA HIS A 679 -5.94 -2.25 -10.63
C HIS A 679 -5.96 -0.88 -11.32
N ARG A 680 -7.17 -0.32 -11.47
CA ARG A 680 -7.33 1.12 -11.71
C ARG A 680 -7.49 1.81 -10.37
N LEU A 681 -6.52 2.64 -10.03
CA LEU A 681 -6.49 3.44 -8.80
C LEU A 681 -6.08 4.86 -9.17
N ASP A 682 -6.55 5.86 -8.44
CA ASP A 682 -5.97 7.20 -8.56
C ASP A 682 -4.55 7.25 -7.98
N ASP A 683 -3.80 8.32 -8.29
CA ASP A 683 -2.40 8.43 -7.89
C ASP A 683 -2.19 8.49 -6.36
N LEU A 684 -3.20 8.87 -5.58
CA LEU A 684 -3.17 8.90 -4.10
C LEU A 684 -3.52 7.51 -3.54
N GLU A 685 -4.54 6.85 -4.09
CA GLU A 685 -4.94 5.48 -3.74
C GLU A 685 -3.80 4.49 -4.01
N ALA A 686 -3.22 4.52 -5.22
CA ALA A 686 -2.10 3.67 -5.61
C ALA A 686 -0.88 3.88 -4.71
N HIS A 687 -0.58 5.14 -4.35
CA HIS A 687 0.49 5.47 -3.43
C HIS A 687 0.22 4.91 -2.02
N ALA A 688 -1.00 5.07 -1.49
CA ALA A 688 -1.37 4.57 -0.18
C ALA A 688 -1.36 3.03 -0.09
N GLU A 689 -1.91 2.32 -1.08
CA GLU A 689 -1.85 0.85 -1.15
C GLU A 689 -0.40 0.33 -1.27
N PHE A 690 0.43 0.95 -2.10
CA PHE A 690 1.84 0.57 -2.24
C PHE A 690 2.68 0.86 -0.98
N LEU A 691 2.33 1.91 -0.20
CA LEU A 691 2.95 2.15 1.10
C LEU A 691 2.59 1.05 2.11
N LYS A 692 1.31 0.65 2.21
CA LYS A 692 0.87 -0.50 3.02
C LYS A 692 1.53 -1.81 2.59
N GLY A 693 1.75 -2.00 1.29
CA GLY A 693 2.27 -3.23 0.69
C GLY A 693 1.24 -4.04 -0.10
N ASP A 694 0.03 -3.49 -0.29
CA ASP A 694 -1.07 -4.08 -1.04
C ASP A 694 -0.79 -4.18 -2.56
N LEU A 695 0.19 -3.41 -3.06
CA LEU A 695 0.63 -3.37 -4.46
C LEU A 695 2.11 -3.72 -4.58
N HIS A 696 2.45 -4.45 -5.64
CA HIS A 696 3.84 -4.80 -5.98
C HIS A 696 4.45 -3.85 -7.02
N LEU A 697 3.64 -3.20 -7.86
CA LEU A 697 4.07 -2.27 -8.91
C LEU A 697 3.07 -1.11 -9.08
N ILE A 698 3.55 0.15 -9.10
CA ILE A 698 2.81 1.30 -9.64
C ILE A 698 3.43 1.69 -10.98
N PHE A 699 2.62 1.83 -12.03
CA PHE A 699 2.99 2.48 -13.27
C PHE A 699 2.44 3.91 -13.32
N GLY A 700 3.33 4.91 -13.38
CA GLY A 700 2.94 6.33 -13.45
C GLY A 700 2.93 7.04 -12.10
N VAL A 701 4.00 6.88 -11.29
CA VAL A 701 4.17 7.63 -10.04
C VAL A 701 4.34 9.13 -10.33
N ARG A 702 3.63 10.01 -9.64
CA ARG A 702 3.82 11.46 -9.85
C ARG A 702 5.16 11.96 -9.30
N PRO A 703 5.80 12.95 -9.94
CA PRO A 703 7.09 13.50 -9.49
C PRO A 703 7.14 13.97 -8.03
N THR A 704 6.01 14.41 -7.48
CA THR A 704 5.87 14.83 -6.07
C THR A 704 5.95 13.66 -5.08
N GLN A 705 5.48 12.47 -5.47
CA GLN A 705 5.44 11.27 -4.63
C GLN A 705 6.75 10.48 -4.66
N VAL A 706 7.55 10.62 -5.72
CA VAL A 706 8.85 9.94 -5.87
C VAL A 706 9.79 10.21 -4.68
N VAL A 707 9.84 11.46 -4.19
CA VAL A 707 10.68 11.84 -3.05
C VAL A 707 10.20 11.16 -1.76
N GLU A 708 8.88 11.11 -1.53
CA GLU A 708 8.30 10.47 -0.35
C GLU A 708 8.55 8.96 -0.35
N LEU A 709 8.29 8.27 -1.47
CA LEU A 709 8.55 6.85 -1.63
C LEU A 709 10.02 6.49 -1.41
N ARG A 710 10.95 7.25 -2.01
CA ARG A 710 12.40 7.07 -1.82
C ARG A 710 12.80 7.30 -0.36
N ASN A 711 12.23 8.29 0.32
CA ASN A 711 12.46 8.55 1.76
C ASN A 711 11.89 7.44 2.67
N GLN A 712 10.80 6.78 2.28
CA GLN A 712 10.24 5.61 2.97
C GLN A 712 10.94 4.29 2.57
N GLY A 713 12.11 4.35 1.92
CA GLY A 713 12.92 3.19 1.57
C GLY A 713 12.34 2.31 0.44
N LYS A 714 11.34 2.79 -0.29
CA LYS A 714 10.73 2.07 -1.42
C LYS A 714 11.53 2.35 -2.71
N THR A 715 11.65 1.34 -3.57
CA THR A 715 12.32 1.49 -4.87
C THR A 715 11.45 2.28 -5.84
N VAL A 716 11.96 3.41 -6.35
CA VAL A 716 11.35 4.14 -7.48
C VAL A 716 12.34 4.24 -8.63
N ALA A 717 12.03 3.53 -9.70
CA ALA A 717 12.81 3.47 -10.93
C ALA A 717 12.20 4.36 -12.02
N THR A 718 13.00 4.62 -13.06
CA THR A 718 12.66 5.57 -14.13
C THR A 718 12.72 4.85 -15.48
N LEU A 719 11.58 4.69 -16.14
CA LEU A 719 11.47 4.14 -17.50
C LEU A 719 11.70 5.24 -18.52
N ALA A 720 12.80 5.15 -19.27
CA ALA A 720 13.16 6.11 -20.31
C ALA A 720 12.26 5.97 -21.55
N THR A 721 11.05 6.54 -21.49
CA THR A 721 10.03 6.35 -22.53
C THR A 721 10.52 6.82 -23.90
N PRO A 722 10.09 6.18 -24.99
CA PRO A 722 10.33 6.67 -26.35
C PRO A 722 9.41 7.86 -26.72
N ARG A 723 8.87 8.59 -25.73
CA ARG A 723 7.97 9.73 -25.95
C ARG A 723 8.75 11.05 -26.01
N ILE A 724 8.55 11.80 -27.09
CA ILE A 724 9.00 13.20 -27.18
C ILE A 724 7.84 14.18 -26.97
N CYS A 725 8.14 15.33 -26.38
CA CYS A 725 7.29 16.51 -26.34
C CYS A 725 7.93 17.62 -27.18
N PHE A 726 7.14 18.30 -28.01
CA PHE A 726 7.58 19.40 -28.87
C PHE A 726 6.45 20.40 -29.11
N LEU A 727 6.78 21.62 -29.53
CA LEU A 727 5.80 22.50 -30.15
C LEU A 727 5.86 22.29 -31.66
N ALA A 728 4.70 22.04 -32.25
CA ALA A 728 4.49 21.97 -33.68
C ALA A 728 4.12 23.38 -34.21
N PRO A 729 4.95 24.00 -35.07
CA PRO A 729 4.58 25.23 -35.77
C PRO A 729 3.67 24.90 -36.96
N ASN A 730 2.61 25.66 -37.18
CA ASN A 730 1.83 25.58 -38.41
C ASN A 730 2.51 26.39 -39.51
N HIS A 731 3.23 25.73 -40.43
CA HIS A 731 3.98 26.39 -41.50
C HIS A 731 3.06 26.99 -42.59
N ARG A 732 1.75 26.77 -42.50
CA ARG A 732 0.73 27.50 -43.28
C ARG A 732 0.56 28.95 -42.81
N VAL A 733 0.93 29.27 -41.56
CA VAL A 733 0.89 30.63 -41.00
C VAL A 733 2.12 31.40 -41.46
N ARG A 734 1.92 32.46 -42.27
CA ARG A 734 3.00 33.28 -42.86
C ARG A 734 4.08 33.72 -41.88
N ALA A 735 3.71 34.09 -40.65
CA ALA A 735 4.66 34.47 -39.60
C ALA A 735 5.66 33.33 -39.28
N LEU A 736 5.16 32.10 -39.16
CA LEU A 736 5.94 30.92 -38.77
C LEU A 736 6.72 30.31 -39.94
N GLN A 737 6.57 30.82 -41.16
CA GLN A 737 7.45 30.49 -42.28
C GLN A 737 8.85 31.11 -42.09
N GLU A 738 8.94 32.26 -41.40
CA GLU A 738 10.20 32.91 -41.07
C GLU A 738 11.03 32.05 -40.10
N VAL A 739 12.21 31.61 -40.55
CA VAL A 739 13.10 30.72 -39.81
C VAL A 739 13.63 31.37 -38.53
N ASN A 740 13.89 32.68 -38.57
CA ASN A 740 14.35 33.42 -37.40
C ASN A 740 13.26 33.52 -36.33
N LEU A 741 11.96 33.53 -36.67
CA LEU A 741 10.90 33.52 -35.66
C LEU A 741 10.84 32.16 -34.95
N ARG A 742 10.92 31.06 -35.71
CA ARG A 742 10.97 29.70 -35.14
C ARG A 742 12.23 29.49 -34.30
N LEU A 743 13.39 29.99 -34.74
CA LEU A 743 14.63 29.95 -33.96
C LEU A 743 14.56 30.84 -32.71
N ALA A 744 13.94 32.02 -32.76
CA ALA A 744 13.74 32.88 -31.59
C ALA A 744 12.84 32.19 -30.54
N LEU A 745 11.73 31.60 -30.96
CA LEU A 745 10.86 30.78 -30.13
C LEU A 745 11.64 29.59 -29.54
N ALA A 746 12.37 28.84 -30.37
CA ALA A 746 13.04 27.61 -29.96
C ALA A 746 14.25 27.84 -29.04
N HIS A 747 15.05 28.89 -29.29
CA HIS A 747 16.14 29.29 -28.40
C HIS A 747 15.61 29.94 -27.12
N GLY A 748 14.49 30.66 -27.17
CA GLY A 748 13.91 31.38 -26.02
C GLY A 748 13.42 30.51 -24.86
N ILE A 749 13.45 29.18 -25.00
CA ILE A 749 12.95 28.23 -24.00
C ILE A 749 14.11 27.64 -23.19
N ASP A 750 14.19 28.02 -21.91
CA ASP A 750 15.03 27.33 -20.91
C ASP A 750 14.34 26.03 -20.48
N ARG A 751 14.52 25.01 -21.33
CA ARG A 751 13.97 23.65 -21.15
C ARG A 751 14.43 23.01 -19.84
N GLN A 752 15.67 23.25 -19.44
CA GLN A 752 16.28 22.63 -18.26
C GLN A 752 15.68 23.21 -16.97
N ARG A 753 15.45 24.53 -16.93
CA ARG A 753 14.69 25.19 -15.87
C ARG A 753 13.24 24.70 -15.82
N ILE A 754 12.54 24.66 -16.96
CA ILE A 754 11.13 24.19 -17.02
C ILE A 754 10.99 22.74 -16.51
N LEU A 755 11.87 21.83 -16.94
CA LEU A 755 11.90 20.47 -16.41
C LEU A 755 12.09 20.45 -14.89
N ASN A 756 13.05 21.23 -14.38
CA ASN A 756 13.36 21.30 -12.96
C ASN A 756 12.24 21.93 -12.10
N THR A 757 11.41 22.82 -12.66
CA THR A 757 10.32 23.46 -11.92
C THR A 757 8.99 22.73 -12.04
N SER A 758 8.62 22.26 -13.25
CA SER A 758 7.28 21.74 -13.52
C SER A 758 7.21 20.21 -13.49
N PHE A 759 8.24 19.51 -13.98
CA PHE A 759 8.18 18.06 -14.20
C PHE A 759 8.99 17.22 -13.21
N ARG A 760 10.03 17.76 -12.58
CA ARG A 760 10.80 17.08 -11.53
C ARG A 760 11.20 17.98 -10.34
N PRO A 761 10.25 18.72 -9.72
CA PRO A 761 10.53 19.58 -8.59
C PRO A 761 11.17 18.80 -7.43
N GLY A 762 12.33 19.25 -6.96
CA GLY A 762 13.05 18.65 -5.83
C GLY A 762 13.79 17.33 -6.14
N GLN A 763 13.90 16.90 -7.39
CA GLN A 763 14.55 15.64 -7.78
C GLN A 763 15.91 15.80 -8.49
N ALA A 764 16.59 14.67 -8.70
CA ALA A 764 17.90 14.60 -9.36
C ALA A 764 17.83 14.84 -10.88
N ALA A 765 18.93 15.33 -11.46
CA ALA A 765 18.98 15.81 -12.85
C ALA A 765 19.04 14.73 -13.95
N GLN A 766 18.85 13.43 -13.62
CA GLN A 766 18.96 12.31 -14.57
C GLN A 766 17.61 11.75 -15.07
N ASP A 767 16.51 12.08 -14.38
CA ASP A 767 15.16 11.63 -14.69
C ASP A 767 14.44 12.68 -15.56
N HIS A 768 13.99 12.33 -16.78
CA HIS A 768 13.62 13.25 -17.89
C HIS A 768 14.79 14.08 -18.46
N ALA A 769 14.70 14.50 -19.72
CA ALA A 769 15.77 15.24 -20.39
C ALA A 769 15.28 16.29 -21.42
N PRO A 770 15.99 17.42 -21.59
CA PRO A 770 15.68 18.40 -22.63
C PRO A 770 16.04 17.85 -24.03
N LEU A 771 15.23 18.17 -25.04
CA LEU A 771 15.43 17.67 -26.41
C LEU A 771 16.09 18.71 -27.32
N GLY A 772 17.08 18.24 -28.09
CA GLY A 772 17.75 19.01 -29.15
C GLY A 772 17.19 18.77 -30.57
N GLY A 773 16.20 17.89 -30.75
CA GLY A 773 15.67 17.52 -32.06
C GLY A 773 14.47 16.57 -31.98
N PRO A 774 14.09 15.92 -33.09
CA PRO A 774 12.90 15.05 -33.15
C PRO A 774 13.08 13.72 -32.41
N TYR A 775 14.31 13.24 -32.23
CA TYR A 775 14.56 11.90 -31.68
C TYR A 775 14.74 11.92 -30.15
N PRO A 776 14.32 10.87 -29.42
CA PRO A 776 14.56 10.74 -27.98
C PRO A 776 16.05 10.84 -27.69
N ILE A 777 16.46 11.65 -26.69
CA ILE A 777 17.87 12.04 -26.52
C ILE A 777 18.80 10.83 -26.29
N ARG A 778 18.26 9.75 -25.71
CA ARG A 778 18.96 8.50 -25.41
C ARG A 778 18.99 7.48 -26.56
N SER A 779 18.51 7.81 -27.77
CA SER A 779 18.44 6.87 -28.91
C SER A 779 19.64 6.97 -29.86
N TRP A 780 19.88 5.92 -30.65
CA TRP A 780 20.91 5.91 -31.70
C TRP A 780 20.71 6.99 -32.77
N ALA A 781 19.44 7.34 -33.03
CA ALA A 781 18.99 8.31 -34.03
C ALA A 781 19.23 9.76 -33.59
N SER A 782 19.28 10.03 -32.29
CA SER A 782 19.65 11.34 -31.74
C SER A 782 21.09 11.71 -32.11
N ASN A 783 21.27 12.90 -32.69
CA ASN A 783 22.58 13.49 -32.95
C ASN A 783 23.06 14.28 -31.71
N PRO A 784 24.08 13.81 -30.97
CA PRO A 784 24.59 14.51 -29.78
C PRO A 784 25.38 15.79 -30.12
N SER A 785 25.73 15.99 -31.40
CA SER A 785 26.41 17.21 -31.89
C SER A 785 25.42 18.27 -32.40
N ALA A 786 24.12 17.98 -32.44
CA ALA A 786 23.10 18.98 -32.79
C ALA A 786 23.12 20.11 -31.76
N ALA A 787 23.09 21.36 -32.25
CA ALA A 787 23.35 22.52 -31.41
C ALA A 787 22.32 22.65 -30.28
N ALA A 788 22.80 22.68 -29.03
CA ALA A 788 21.94 22.92 -27.88
C ALA A 788 21.30 24.31 -27.98
N TYR A 789 19.97 24.37 -27.84
CA TYR A 789 19.21 25.62 -27.86
C TYR A 789 19.63 26.55 -26.72
N ASN A 790 20.49 27.51 -27.04
CA ASN A 790 21.00 28.50 -26.10
C ASN A 790 20.10 29.76 -26.05
N PRO A 791 19.48 30.11 -24.90
CA PRO A 791 18.67 31.32 -24.75
C PRO A 791 19.39 32.64 -25.02
N ALA A 792 20.73 32.69 -24.94
CA ALA A 792 21.49 33.89 -25.29
C ALA A 792 21.29 34.30 -26.76
N ASN A 793 21.10 33.34 -27.67
CA ASN A 793 20.92 33.61 -29.11
C ASN A 793 19.51 34.11 -29.43
N ALA A 794 18.52 33.86 -28.56
CA ALA A 794 17.11 34.08 -28.84
C ALA A 794 16.77 35.55 -29.17
N LYS A 795 17.46 36.50 -28.51
CA LYS A 795 17.30 37.95 -28.77
C LYS A 795 17.75 38.35 -30.17
N SER A 796 18.84 37.76 -30.67
CA SER A 796 19.34 38.02 -32.02
C SER A 796 18.39 37.50 -33.08
N TYR A 797 17.87 36.28 -32.91
CA TYR A 797 16.85 35.72 -33.80
C TYR A 797 15.53 36.50 -33.74
N ALA A 798 15.09 36.95 -32.55
CA ALA A 798 13.88 37.77 -32.42
C ALA A 798 14.01 39.10 -33.18
N LYS A 799 15.18 39.75 -33.14
CA LYS A 799 15.45 40.97 -33.92
C LYS A 799 15.44 40.70 -35.43
N LEU A 800 16.11 39.64 -35.89
CA LEU A 800 16.12 39.27 -37.32
C LEU A 800 14.70 38.93 -37.83
N ALA A 801 13.90 38.23 -37.01
CA ALA A 801 12.50 37.96 -37.31
C ALA A 801 11.66 39.25 -37.37
N GLN A 802 11.88 40.19 -36.44
CA GLN A 802 11.21 41.49 -36.44
C GLN A 802 11.53 42.29 -37.70
N GLU A 803 12.79 42.30 -38.13
CA GLU A 803 13.25 42.96 -39.36
C GLU A 803 12.61 42.31 -40.60
N ALA A 804 12.62 40.97 -40.70
CA ALA A 804 12.02 40.23 -41.80
C ALA A 804 10.47 40.35 -41.88
N LEU A 805 9.80 40.52 -40.74
CA LEU A 805 8.34 40.62 -40.65
C LEU A 805 7.80 42.07 -40.70
N GLY A 806 8.64 43.05 -41.07
CA GLY A 806 8.21 44.43 -41.33
C GLY A 806 8.25 45.36 -40.11
N GLY A 807 9.10 45.06 -39.12
CA GLY A 807 9.36 45.90 -37.95
C GLY A 807 8.54 45.55 -36.71
N GLN A 808 7.63 44.58 -36.78
CA GLN A 808 6.84 44.10 -35.63
C GLN A 808 6.79 42.56 -35.60
N LEU A 809 6.79 42.00 -34.39
CA LEU A 809 6.57 40.57 -34.18
C LEU A 809 5.07 40.32 -33.97
N PRO A 810 4.46 39.37 -34.70
CA PRO A 810 3.03 39.10 -34.59
C PRO A 810 2.70 38.38 -33.28
N LYS A 811 1.47 38.60 -32.79
CA LYS A 811 0.93 37.80 -31.70
C LYS A 811 0.67 36.38 -32.20
N LEU A 812 1.15 35.40 -31.45
CA LEU A 812 0.91 33.97 -31.70
C LEU A 812 -0.04 33.40 -30.64
N ARG A 813 -0.51 32.18 -30.87
CA ARG A 813 -1.34 31.44 -29.92
C ARG A 813 -0.84 30.00 -29.82
N LEU A 814 -0.64 29.53 -28.60
CA LEU A 814 -0.21 28.18 -28.28
C LEU A 814 -1.37 27.41 -27.66
N ILE A 815 -1.88 26.44 -28.42
CA ILE A 815 -2.86 25.48 -27.91
C ILE A 815 -2.15 24.29 -27.24
N TYR A 816 -2.70 23.80 -26.13
CA TYR A 816 -2.21 22.62 -25.43
C TYR A 816 -3.37 21.81 -24.81
N PRO A 817 -3.21 20.50 -24.60
CA PRO A 817 -4.28 19.68 -24.03
C PRO A 817 -4.45 19.93 -22.53
N ASP A 818 -5.69 20.24 -22.11
CA ASP A 818 -6.05 20.49 -20.72
C ASP A 818 -6.20 19.16 -19.95
N ARG A 819 -5.06 18.58 -19.59
CA ARG A 819 -4.98 17.29 -18.88
C ARG A 819 -3.93 17.26 -17.77
N ASP A 820 -2.81 17.96 -17.95
CA ASP A 820 -1.67 17.93 -17.04
C ASP A 820 -1.33 19.36 -16.57
N PRO A 821 -1.51 19.67 -15.27
CA PRO A 821 -1.11 20.96 -14.70
C PRO A 821 0.37 21.30 -14.92
N ALA A 822 1.28 20.31 -15.02
CA ALA A 822 2.69 20.56 -15.31
C ALA A 822 2.91 21.10 -16.73
N VAL A 823 2.10 20.66 -17.71
CA VAL A 823 2.10 21.20 -19.08
C VAL A 823 1.57 22.64 -19.10
N GLY A 824 0.49 22.93 -18.36
CA GLY A 824 -0.04 24.31 -18.22
C GLY A 824 0.97 25.27 -17.58
N GLN A 825 1.65 24.82 -16.52
CA GLN A 825 2.75 25.57 -15.88
C GLN A 825 3.93 25.76 -16.84
N ALA A 826 4.33 24.72 -17.58
CA ALA A 826 5.40 24.80 -18.58
C ALA A 826 5.07 25.77 -19.72
N CYS A 827 3.82 25.79 -20.21
CA CYS A 827 3.37 26.75 -21.21
C CYS A 827 3.38 28.20 -20.67
N SER A 828 2.97 28.39 -19.40
CA SER A 828 3.03 29.69 -18.70
C SER A 828 4.47 30.18 -18.51
N GLU A 829 5.40 29.27 -18.25
CA GLU A 829 6.84 29.57 -18.14
C GLU A 829 7.43 29.95 -19.51
N MET A 830 7.09 29.22 -20.58
CA MET A 830 7.50 29.56 -21.96
C MET A 830 6.93 30.92 -22.41
N GLN A 831 5.65 31.18 -22.18
CA GLN A 831 5.00 32.48 -22.47
C GLN A 831 5.78 33.64 -21.85
N ARG A 832 6.16 33.53 -20.57
CA ARG A 832 6.89 34.59 -19.88
C ARG A 832 8.33 34.76 -20.38
N GLN A 833 8.97 33.67 -20.82
CA GLN A 833 10.30 33.72 -21.42
C GLN A 833 10.27 34.38 -22.83
N TRP A 834 9.26 34.08 -23.66
CA TRP A 834 9.04 34.73 -24.96
C TRP A 834 8.61 36.21 -24.83
N GLN A 835 7.82 36.56 -23.82
CA GLN A 835 7.44 37.95 -23.53
C GLN A 835 8.68 38.81 -23.24
N ALA A 836 9.72 38.25 -22.60
CA ALA A 836 11.01 38.92 -22.38
C ALA A 836 11.88 39.07 -23.65
N LEU A 837 11.45 38.50 -24.78
CA LEU A 837 12.01 38.68 -26.12
C LEU A 837 11.13 39.58 -27.01
N GLY A 838 10.01 40.09 -26.50
CA GLY A 838 9.02 40.85 -27.28
C GLY A 838 8.09 39.99 -28.15
N ILE A 839 8.08 38.67 -27.98
CA ILE A 839 7.18 37.75 -28.68
C ILE A 839 5.95 37.51 -27.81
N ALA A 840 4.82 38.10 -28.18
CA ALA A 840 3.55 37.90 -27.47
C ALA A 840 2.89 36.59 -27.90
N VAL A 841 2.59 35.72 -26.93
CA VAL A 841 1.93 34.42 -27.16
C VAL A 841 0.72 34.28 -26.23
N ASP A 842 -0.47 34.08 -26.78
CA ASP A 842 -1.65 33.66 -26.01
C ASP A 842 -1.58 32.15 -25.71
N LEU A 843 -2.08 31.76 -24.54
CA LEU A 843 -2.18 30.36 -24.12
C LEU A 843 -3.65 29.95 -24.13
N GLU A 844 -3.96 28.83 -24.78
CA GLU A 844 -5.32 28.29 -24.85
C GLU A 844 -5.32 26.80 -24.49
N ALA A 845 -5.93 26.48 -23.35
CA ALA A 845 -6.13 25.11 -22.90
C ALA A 845 -7.32 24.50 -23.65
N ILE A 846 -7.11 23.37 -24.31
CA ILE A 846 -8.13 22.69 -25.14
C ILE A 846 -8.48 21.34 -24.52
N ASP A 847 -9.78 21.02 -24.47
CA ASP A 847 -10.25 19.68 -24.10
C ASP A 847 -9.48 18.56 -24.84
N PRO A 848 -8.95 17.53 -24.15
CA PRO A 848 -8.13 16.49 -24.77
C PRO A 848 -8.81 15.67 -25.88
N VAL A 849 -10.15 15.65 -25.98
CA VAL A 849 -10.88 14.98 -27.06
C VAL A 849 -11.01 15.88 -28.30
N GLN A 850 -11.14 17.19 -28.10
CA GLN A 850 -11.13 18.17 -29.20
C GLN A 850 -9.73 18.52 -29.70
N PHE A 851 -8.70 18.47 -28.84
CA PHE A 851 -7.34 18.91 -29.18
C PHE A 851 -6.76 18.24 -30.45
N PRO A 852 -6.84 16.91 -30.65
CA PRO A 852 -6.39 16.29 -31.89
C PRO A 852 -7.17 16.75 -33.12
N ARG A 853 -8.48 17.01 -32.99
CA ARG A 853 -9.34 17.49 -34.09
C ARG A 853 -8.96 18.91 -34.53
N LEU A 854 -8.64 19.78 -33.57
CA LEU A 854 -8.19 21.15 -33.83
C LEU A 854 -6.83 21.18 -34.54
N VAL A 855 -5.91 20.29 -34.15
CA VAL A 855 -4.56 20.18 -34.73
C VAL A 855 -4.58 19.47 -36.10
N THR A 856 -4.98 18.20 -36.16
CA THR A 856 -4.83 17.39 -37.37
C THR A 856 -5.98 17.58 -38.36
N GLY A 857 -7.21 17.79 -37.88
CA GLY A 857 -8.38 18.01 -38.75
C GLY A 857 -8.45 19.44 -39.28
N ASN A 858 -8.59 20.41 -38.38
CA ASN A 858 -8.88 21.80 -38.75
C ASN A 858 -7.62 22.64 -39.04
N HIS A 859 -6.44 22.19 -38.60
CA HIS A 859 -5.19 22.96 -38.57
C HIS A 859 -5.34 24.35 -37.91
N GLY A 860 -6.26 24.46 -36.95
CA GLY A 860 -6.73 25.72 -36.36
C GLY A 860 -5.82 26.26 -35.27
N PHE A 861 -4.51 26.29 -35.51
CA PHE A 861 -3.46 26.64 -34.55
C PHE A 861 -2.28 27.36 -35.20
N GLU A 862 -1.59 28.17 -34.42
CA GLU A 862 -0.31 28.78 -34.76
C GLU A 862 0.83 27.90 -34.20
N LEU A 863 0.82 27.65 -32.89
CA LEU A 863 1.67 26.68 -32.19
C LEU A 863 0.79 25.65 -31.47
N ALA A 864 1.19 24.38 -31.46
CA ALA A 864 0.52 23.33 -30.69
C ALA A 864 1.52 22.52 -29.85
N TYR A 865 1.24 22.32 -28.56
CA TYR A 865 2.01 21.40 -27.71
C TYR A 865 1.66 19.94 -28.08
N TRP A 866 2.58 19.24 -28.75
CA TRP A 866 2.35 17.89 -29.25
C TRP A 866 3.26 16.87 -28.57
N THR A 867 2.76 15.64 -28.47
CA THR A 867 3.49 14.49 -27.94
C THR A 867 3.50 13.37 -28.98
N HIS A 868 4.64 12.73 -29.19
CA HIS A 868 4.75 11.55 -30.04
C HIS A 868 5.44 10.42 -29.29
N ASP A 869 4.76 9.28 -29.19
CA ASP A 869 5.36 8.00 -28.86
C ASP A 869 5.96 7.39 -30.12
N TYR A 870 7.27 7.13 -30.13
CA TYR A 870 7.83 6.25 -31.16
C TYR A 870 7.39 4.81 -30.89
N GLU A 871 6.81 4.17 -31.91
CA GLU A 871 6.24 2.83 -31.83
C GLU A 871 7.31 1.73 -31.89
N ASP A 872 8.42 2.01 -32.58
CA ASP A 872 9.58 1.13 -32.77
C ASP A 872 10.91 1.90 -32.64
N GLU A 873 12.03 1.22 -32.90
CA GLU A 873 13.37 1.80 -32.90
C GLU A 873 13.91 2.14 -34.31
N SER A 874 13.03 2.20 -35.32
CA SER A 874 13.33 2.75 -36.64
C SER A 874 13.37 4.29 -36.64
N TYR A 875 12.64 4.91 -35.71
CA TYR A 875 12.48 6.36 -35.56
C TYR A 875 11.97 7.06 -36.85
N TRP A 876 11.06 6.41 -37.57
CA TRP A 876 10.58 6.87 -38.89
C TRP A 876 9.64 8.09 -38.84
N ILE A 877 10.18 9.29 -39.11
CA ILE A 877 9.45 10.58 -39.06
C ILE A 877 9.02 11.17 -40.41
N TRP A 878 9.24 10.48 -41.54
CA TRP A 878 8.84 11.00 -42.86
C TRP A 878 7.36 11.43 -42.97
N PRO A 879 6.36 10.74 -42.36
CA PRO A 879 4.95 11.16 -42.48
C PRO A 879 4.67 12.58 -41.99
N TRP A 880 5.51 13.16 -41.13
CA TRP A 880 5.38 14.56 -40.67
C TRP A 880 5.78 15.60 -41.73
N PHE A 881 6.41 15.16 -42.81
CA PHE A 881 6.97 16.01 -43.87
C PHE A 881 6.54 15.57 -45.27
N ASP A 882 5.81 14.47 -45.40
CA ASP A 882 5.22 14.03 -46.67
C ASP A 882 4.20 15.08 -47.15
N PRO A 883 4.35 15.64 -48.37
CA PRO A 883 3.40 16.63 -48.89
C PRO A 883 1.99 16.08 -49.13
N ASP A 884 1.87 14.78 -49.44
CA ASP A 884 0.57 14.18 -49.78
C ASP A 884 -0.27 13.95 -48.51
N ASP A 885 0.39 13.72 -47.36
CA ASP A 885 -0.22 13.58 -46.04
C ASP A 885 -0.44 14.94 -45.32
N ALA A 886 -0.42 16.07 -46.05
CA ALA A 886 -0.55 17.44 -45.50
C ALA A 886 -1.98 18.01 -45.45
N GLY A 887 -2.99 17.21 -45.81
CA GLY A 887 -4.41 17.56 -45.74
C GLY A 887 -5.06 17.30 -44.37
N PRO A 888 -6.38 17.55 -44.24
CA PRO A 888 -7.14 17.27 -43.02
C PRO A 888 -7.01 15.81 -42.57
N HIS A 889 -6.73 15.62 -41.28
CA HIS A 889 -6.42 14.35 -40.62
C HIS A 889 -5.14 13.64 -41.10
N GLY A 890 -4.35 14.24 -41.98
CA GLY A 890 -3.07 13.70 -42.45
C GLY A 890 -1.92 13.86 -41.44
N SER A 891 -0.85 13.08 -41.64
CA SER A 891 0.29 13.02 -40.71
C SER A 891 1.16 14.28 -40.73
N ASN A 892 1.16 15.06 -41.84
CA ASN A 892 1.83 16.36 -41.95
C ASN A 892 0.86 17.49 -41.55
N PHE A 893 0.31 17.38 -40.34
CA PHE A 893 -0.56 18.38 -39.74
C PHE A 893 0.12 19.75 -39.57
N MET A 894 1.46 19.79 -39.54
CA MET A 894 2.26 21.02 -39.54
C MET A 894 2.26 21.77 -40.88
N GLY A 895 2.00 21.07 -41.99
CA GLY A 895 2.05 21.65 -43.34
C GLY A 895 3.46 22.06 -43.79
N TYR A 896 4.50 21.40 -43.28
CA TYR A 896 5.87 21.68 -43.72
C TYR A 896 6.15 20.98 -45.04
N VAL A 897 6.67 21.71 -46.02
CA VAL A 897 7.09 21.16 -47.31
C VAL A 897 8.63 21.05 -47.32
N PRO A 898 9.20 19.84 -47.21
CA PRO A 898 10.65 19.67 -47.17
C PRO A 898 11.29 20.00 -48.54
N PRO A 899 12.48 20.62 -48.57
CA PRO A 899 13.24 20.82 -49.81
C PRO A 899 13.81 19.50 -50.32
N GLU A 900 14.17 19.47 -51.59
CA GLU A 900 14.62 18.26 -52.30
C GLU A 900 15.83 17.58 -51.64
N GLU A 901 16.74 18.36 -51.04
CA GLU A 901 17.88 17.86 -50.26
C GLU A 901 17.43 16.97 -49.08
N LEU A 902 16.39 17.39 -48.36
CA LEU A 902 15.85 16.67 -47.22
C LEU A 902 15.01 15.46 -47.67
N ARG A 903 14.24 15.59 -48.77
CA ARG A 903 13.54 14.47 -49.41
C ARG A 903 14.52 13.38 -49.84
N THR A 904 15.63 13.77 -50.46
CA THR A 904 16.73 12.88 -50.87
C THR A 904 17.37 12.18 -49.67
N LEU A 905 17.52 12.86 -48.52
CA LEU A 905 18.01 12.22 -47.28
C LEU A 905 17.02 11.18 -46.75
N PHE A 906 15.72 11.48 -46.70
CA PHE A 906 14.70 10.52 -46.26
C PHE A 906 14.56 9.33 -47.21
N ALA A 907 14.62 9.53 -48.52
CA ALA A 907 14.63 8.44 -49.50
C ALA A 907 15.82 7.50 -49.28
N LYS A 908 17.02 8.06 -49.05
CA LYS A 908 18.23 7.27 -48.79
C LYS A 908 18.16 6.43 -47.51
N LEU A 909 17.47 6.88 -46.45
CA LEU A 909 17.26 6.05 -45.25
C LEU A 909 16.58 4.72 -45.57
N ILE A 910 15.64 4.72 -46.52
CA ILE A 910 14.84 3.55 -46.89
C ILE A 910 15.67 2.51 -47.67
N GLU A 911 16.65 2.96 -48.44
CA GLU A 911 17.51 2.11 -49.28
C GLU A 911 18.77 1.62 -48.56
N GLN A 912 19.05 2.18 -47.37
CA GLN A 912 20.31 2.01 -46.68
C GLN A 912 20.44 0.60 -46.06
N LYS A 913 21.62 -0.01 -46.25
CA LYS A 913 21.94 -1.36 -45.73
C LYS A 913 22.88 -1.34 -44.52
N GLN A 914 23.78 -0.36 -44.44
CA GLN A 914 24.74 -0.22 -43.34
C GLN A 914 24.21 0.72 -42.25
N PHE A 915 24.16 0.26 -41.00
CA PHE A 915 23.71 1.04 -39.85
C PHE A 915 24.53 2.33 -39.61
N THR A 916 25.84 2.29 -39.83
CA THR A 916 26.73 3.46 -39.68
C THR A 916 26.33 4.61 -40.61
N GLU A 917 26.04 4.29 -41.86
CA GLU A 917 25.60 5.26 -42.89
C GLU A 917 24.15 5.71 -42.64
N LEU A 918 23.26 4.80 -42.20
CA LEU A 918 21.89 5.12 -41.79
C LEU A 918 21.89 6.14 -40.65
N ARG A 919 22.67 5.88 -39.59
CA ARG A 919 22.85 6.78 -38.45
C ARG A 919 23.41 8.12 -38.87
N ALA A 920 24.43 8.14 -39.75
CA ALA A 920 24.99 9.38 -40.28
C ALA A 920 24.00 10.19 -41.13
N ALA A 921 23.07 9.55 -41.87
CA ALA A 921 22.00 10.24 -42.58
C ALA A 921 20.91 10.76 -41.61
N THR A 922 20.52 9.95 -40.62
CA THR A 922 19.56 10.31 -39.56
C THR A 922 20.08 11.50 -38.74
N HIS A 923 21.38 11.54 -38.44
CA HIS A 923 22.02 12.64 -37.72
C HIS A 923 22.04 13.96 -38.52
N LYS A 924 22.13 13.89 -39.86
CA LYS A 924 21.99 15.05 -40.75
C LYS A 924 20.55 15.55 -40.80
N ILE A 925 19.57 14.65 -40.78
CA ILE A 925 18.14 14.99 -40.68
C ILE A 925 17.84 15.68 -39.35
N HIS A 926 18.32 15.13 -38.23
CA HIS A 926 18.23 15.77 -36.90
C HIS A 926 18.84 17.18 -36.92
N GLN A 927 20.07 17.31 -37.43
CA GLN A 927 20.78 18.59 -37.53
C GLN A 927 19.97 19.62 -38.33
N TYR A 928 19.50 19.26 -39.53
CA TYR A 928 18.71 20.15 -40.38
C TYR A 928 17.42 20.61 -39.68
N LEU A 929 16.67 19.69 -39.06
CA LEU A 929 15.40 19.99 -38.40
C LEU A 929 15.59 20.91 -37.19
N ALA A 930 16.73 20.81 -36.49
CA ALA A 930 17.12 21.71 -35.40
C ALA A 930 17.58 23.09 -35.92
N ASP A 931 18.52 23.13 -36.86
CA ASP A 931 19.09 24.37 -37.44
C ASP A 931 18.05 25.24 -38.15
N LYS A 932 16.92 24.66 -38.56
CA LYS A 932 15.77 25.36 -39.16
C LYS A 932 14.54 25.45 -38.24
N ALA A 933 14.62 24.94 -37.01
CA ALA A 933 13.52 24.83 -36.05
C ALA A 933 12.19 24.43 -36.73
N VAL A 934 12.21 23.34 -37.52
CA VAL A 934 11.02 22.88 -38.26
C VAL A 934 9.95 22.36 -37.30
N ILE A 935 10.41 21.68 -36.26
CA ILE A 935 9.72 21.52 -34.98
C ILE A 935 10.48 22.32 -33.92
N ILE A 936 9.82 22.62 -32.79
CA ILE A 936 10.49 23.18 -31.62
C ILE A 936 10.54 22.10 -30.54
N PRO A 937 11.64 21.32 -30.44
CA PRO A 937 11.73 20.23 -29.48
C PRO A 937 11.77 20.77 -28.05
N LEU A 938 11.11 20.10 -27.10
CA LEU A 938 11.04 20.51 -25.69
C LEU A 938 11.81 19.55 -24.79
N TRP A 939 11.25 18.35 -24.56
CA TRP A 939 11.76 17.38 -23.59
C TRP A 939 11.23 15.97 -23.83
N GLN A 940 11.99 14.98 -23.36
CA GLN A 940 11.60 13.58 -23.24
C GLN A 940 11.18 13.35 -21.78
N LEU A 941 9.94 12.91 -21.56
CA LEU A 941 9.42 12.63 -20.22
C LEU A 941 9.47 11.13 -19.94
N ASP A 942 10.49 10.74 -19.17
CA ASP A 942 10.58 9.40 -18.60
C ASP A 942 9.42 9.14 -17.59
N THR A 943 8.97 7.89 -17.45
CA THR A 943 7.88 7.50 -16.53
C THR A 943 8.46 6.91 -15.25
N TYR A 944 8.08 7.43 -14.08
CA TYR A 944 8.42 6.82 -12.81
C TYR A 944 7.54 5.58 -12.51
N ILE A 945 8.17 4.52 -12.03
CA ILE A 945 7.51 3.31 -11.53
C ILE A 945 7.95 3.03 -10.09
N ALA A 946 7.02 2.64 -9.23
CA ALA A 946 7.33 2.19 -7.87
C ALA A 946 7.33 0.66 -7.82
N VAL A 947 8.38 0.05 -7.30
CA VAL A 947 8.59 -1.40 -7.32
C VAL A 947 8.77 -1.91 -5.89
N SER A 948 7.95 -2.87 -5.47
CA SER A 948 8.04 -3.45 -4.13
C SER A 948 9.22 -4.43 -4.06
N PRO A 949 10.04 -4.43 -2.99
CA PRO A 949 11.23 -5.28 -2.89
C PRO A 949 10.90 -6.79 -2.81
N VAL A 950 9.64 -7.17 -2.61
CA VAL A 950 9.19 -8.57 -2.73
C VAL A 950 9.24 -9.08 -4.16
N LEU A 951 9.21 -8.19 -5.16
CA LEU A 951 9.27 -8.57 -6.57
C LEU A 951 10.72 -8.88 -6.97
N ARG A 952 10.99 -10.14 -7.28
CA ARG A 952 12.30 -10.68 -7.65
C ARG A 952 12.37 -10.98 -9.15
N ASP A 953 13.57 -10.95 -9.70
CA ASP A 953 13.92 -11.18 -11.11
C ASP A 953 13.30 -10.19 -12.12
N ALA A 954 12.59 -9.16 -11.67
CA ALA A 954 11.92 -8.19 -12.52
C ALA A 954 12.89 -7.29 -13.29
N LYS A 955 12.69 -7.20 -14.61
CA LYS A 955 13.42 -6.35 -15.55
C LYS A 955 12.43 -5.38 -16.21
N PHE A 956 12.74 -4.10 -16.19
CA PHE A 956 11.84 -3.06 -16.68
C PHE A 956 12.41 -2.40 -17.93
N ASP A 957 11.76 -2.63 -19.07
CA ASP A 957 12.07 -2.00 -20.34
C ASP A 957 11.02 -0.94 -20.72
N PRO A 958 11.39 0.20 -21.35
CA PRO A 958 10.41 1.25 -21.69
C PRO A 958 9.37 0.83 -22.73
N PHE A 959 9.71 -0.07 -23.66
CA PHE A 959 8.82 -0.61 -24.69
C PHE A 959 8.11 -1.89 -24.18
N ARG A 960 8.70 -2.60 -23.22
CA ARG A 960 8.18 -3.84 -22.61
C ARG A 960 8.24 -3.78 -21.07
N LEU A 961 7.22 -3.17 -20.45
CA LEU A 961 7.09 -3.05 -18.98
C LEU A 961 7.23 -4.41 -18.25
N PHE A 962 6.77 -5.48 -18.90
CA PHE A 962 6.74 -6.85 -18.39
C PHE A 962 7.73 -7.78 -19.13
N ASP A 963 8.93 -7.30 -19.50
CA ASP A 963 9.93 -8.17 -20.16
C ASP A 963 10.40 -9.31 -19.23
N GLU A 964 10.45 -10.53 -19.78
CA GLU A 964 10.73 -11.79 -19.07
C GLU A 964 9.82 -12.06 -17.85
N ILE A 965 8.58 -11.55 -17.87
CA ILE A 965 7.55 -11.72 -16.82
C ILE A 965 7.33 -13.16 -16.37
N GLU A 966 7.55 -14.15 -17.24
CA GLU A 966 7.41 -15.56 -16.90
C GLU A 966 8.48 -16.02 -15.88
N HIS A 967 9.61 -15.32 -15.82
CA HIS A 967 10.70 -15.54 -14.89
C HIS A 967 10.59 -14.69 -13.61
N TRP A 968 9.75 -13.64 -13.56
CA TRP A 968 9.56 -12.82 -12.36
C TRP A 968 8.93 -13.63 -11.22
N SER A 969 9.17 -13.27 -9.96
CA SER A 969 8.50 -13.91 -8.82
C SER A 969 8.17 -12.96 -7.68
N VAL A 970 7.08 -13.24 -6.98
CA VAL A 970 6.69 -12.54 -5.74
C VAL A 970 7.23 -13.35 -4.57
N ALA A 971 8.11 -12.75 -3.77
CA ALA A 971 8.58 -13.32 -2.53
C ALA A 971 7.46 -13.31 -1.47
N ALA A 972 7.46 -14.32 -0.61
CA ALA A 972 6.45 -14.51 0.42
C ALA A 972 6.85 -13.89 1.78
N ASP A 973 8.00 -13.21 1.82
CA ASP A 973 8.71 -12.74 3.02
C ASP A 973 7.90 -11.77 3.89
#